data_AF-A0A5E4B8N7-F1
#
_entry.id   AF-A0A5E4B8N7-F1
#
_cell.length_a   1.000
_cell.length_b   1.000
_cell.length_c   1.000
_cell.angle_alpha   90.00
_cell.angle_beta   90.00
_cell.angle_gamma   90.00
#
_symmetry.space_group_name_H-M   'P 1'
#
loop_
_entity.id
_entity.type
_entity.pdbx_description
1 polymer ?
#
loop_
_entity_poly.entity_id
_entity_poly.type
_entity_poly.pdbx_seq_one_letter_code
_entity_poly.pdbx_strand_id
1 'polypeptide(L)'
;MNQKTTLVLLALAIITIFALVCVLLAGRGGDGTEPSQLPHCPSVSPSAQPWTHPAQSQLFADLSPEELTAVMSFLAQKLGPGLVDAAQARPSDNCVFSVELQLPPKAAALTHLDRGGPPPAREALAIIFFGGQSQPNVSELVVGPLPHPSYMRDVTVERHGGPLPYHRRPVLIREYLDIDQMIFNRELPQAKGLLHHCCFYKIQRKNLVTMTTAPRGLQSGDRATWFGLYYNLSGAGFFLHPVGLELLVDHKALDPAHWTIQKVFYQGRYYESLAQLEDQFEAGLVNVVVIPDNGTGGSWSLKSPVPPGPAPPLQFHPQGPRFSVQGNQVASSMWTFSFGLGAFSGPRIFDIRFQGERVAYEVSVQEALTIYGGNSPAALRSRYTDGGFGLGHFSSPLTRGVDCPYLATYVDWHFLLESQTPKTIHDAFCVFEQNQGLPLRRHHSDFNSYYFGGLAETVLVKLGPGLVDAAQARPSDNCVFSVELQLPPKAAALTHLDRGGPPPAREALAIIFFGGQSQPNVSELVVGPLPHPSYMRDVTVERHGGPLPYHRRPVLIREYLDIDQMIFNRELPQAAGLLHHCCFYKIQRKNLVTMNTAPRGLQSGDRATWFGLYYNLSGAGFFLHPVGLELLVDHKALDPAHWTIQKVFYQGRYYESLAQLEDQFEAGLVNVVVIPDNGTGGSWSLKSPVPPGPAPPLQFHPQGPRFSVQGNQVASSMWTFSFGLGAFSGPRIFDIRFQGERVAYEVSVQEALTIYGGNSPAALRTRYMDGSFGIGKYSTPLTRGVDCPYLATYVDWHFLLESQTPKTIHDAFCVFEQNQGLPLRRHHSDFNSYYFGGLAETVLVFRSVSTLLNYDYVWDMIFHPNGAIEVKVHATGYISSSFLFGAAQKYGNRVGEHTLGTVHTHSAHFKVDLDVAGLENWVWAEDMAFVPTTVPWHPEHQVQRMQVTRKLLETEEQAAFPLGGATPRYLYLASNHSNKWGHPRGYRIQILSFAGEPLPQNSSMERAFSWERYHLAVTQRKEEEPSSTSIFNQNDPWAPTVDFNDFINNETIAGEDLVAWVTAGFLHIPHAEDIPNTVTVGNGVGFFLRPYNFFDEDPSFYSADSVYFREDQDAGDCGINPLACLSQAAACAPDLPAFSHGGFSYN
;
A
#
# COMPACT_ATOMS: atom_id res chain seq x y z
N MET A 1 -46.84 -67.13 38.46
CA MET A 1 -45.61 -66.48 38.97
C MET A 1 -45.99 -65.45 40.02
N ASN A 2 -45.08 -65.12 40.95
CA ASN A 2 -45.34 -64.15 42.02
C ASN A 2 -45.15 -62.72 41.50
N GLN A 3 -46.01 -61.79 41.89
CA GLN A 3 -45.96 -60.38 41.46
C GLN A 3 -44.64 -59.69 41.85
N LYS A 4 -44.01 -60.11 42.97
CA LYS A 4 -42.64 -59.69 43.32
C LYS A 4 -41.59 -60.15 42.31
N THR A 5 -41.74 -61.35 41.74
CA THR A 5 -40.83 -61.86 40.70
C THR A 5 -40.95 -61.04 39.41
N THR A 6 -42.17 -60.65 39.02
CA THR A 6 -42.39 -59.78 37.86
C THR A 6 -41.76 -58.40 38.05
N LEU A 7 -41.91 -57.79 39.23
CA LEU A 7 -41.26 -56.51 39.58
C LEU A 7 -39.73 -56.62 39.58
N VAL A 8 -39.16 -57.70 40.12
CA VAL A 8 -37.71 -57.95 40.08
C VAL A 8 -37.21 -58.14 38.65
N LEU A 9 -37.94 -58.88 37.80
CA LEU A 9 -37.59 -59.05 36.39
C LEU A 9 -37.71 -57.73 35.61
N LEU A 10 -38.69 -56.87 35.91
CA LEU A 10 -38.82 -55.56 35.29
C LEU A 10 -37.69 -54.61 35.72
N ALA A 11 -37.34 -54.60 37.00
CA ALA A 11 -36.22 -53.83 37.53
C ALA A 11 -34.87 -54.30 36.94
N LEU A 12 -34.66 -55.63 36.86
CA LEU A 12 -33.49 -56.21 36.18
C LEU A 12 -33.45 -55.82 34.71
N ALA A 13 -34.58 -55.91 33.97
CA ALA A 13 -34.64 -55.51 32.57
C ALA A 13 -34.29 -54.03 32.38
N ILE A 14 -34.81 -53.12 33.23
CA ILE A 14 -34.49 -51.69 33.20
C ILE A 14 -33.00 -51.47 33.51
N ILE A 15 -32.43 -52.15 34.50
CA ILE A 15 -30.99 -52.09 34.82
C ILE A 15 -30.13 -52.63 33.67
N THR A 16 -30.54 -53.73 33.02
CA THR A 16 -29.82 -54.30 31.87
C THR A 16 -29.92 -53.41 30.64
N ILE A 17 -31.06 -52.76 30.38
CA ILE A 17 -31.21 -51.76 29.31
C ILE A 17 -30.36 -50.52 29.62
N PHE A 18 -30.36 -50.02 30.85
CA PHE A 18 -29.52 -48.89 31.25
C PHE A 18 -28.04 -49.23 31.11
N ALA A 19 -27.60 -50.42 31.54
CA ALA A 19 -26.24 -50.91 31.34
C ALA A 19 -25.90 -51.07 29.84
N LEU A 20 -26.81 -51.58 29.01
CA LEU A 20 -26.62 -51.66 27.55
C LEU A 20 -26.58 -50.29 26.88
N VAL A 21 -27.27 -49.28 27.40
CA VAL A 21 -27.15 -47.88 26.91
C VAL A 21 -25.86 -47.24 27.40
N CYS A 22 -25.39 -47.53 28.62
CA CYS A 22 -24.07 -47.11 29.09
C CYS A 22 -22.94 -47.76 28.27
N VAL A 23 -23.04 -49.04 27.93
CA VAL A 23 -22.09 -49.73 27.01
C VAL A 23 -22.26 -49.28 25.56
N LEU A 24 -23.50 -48.99 25.14
CA LEU A 24 -23.92 -48.08 24.05
C LEU A 24 -22.98 -46.88 23.87
N LEU A 25 -22.91 -46.06 24.92
CA LEU A 25 -22.27 -44.74 24.88
C LEU A 25 -20.78 -44.78 25.23
N ALA A 26 -20.32 -45.76 26.02
CA ALA A 26 -18.91 -45.97 26.35
C ALA A 26 -18.17 -46.85 25.31
N GLY A 27 -18.89 -47.64 24.50
CA GLY A 27 -18.33 -48.59 23.54
C GLY A 27 -17.97 -48.01 22.16
N ARG A 28 -17.96 -46.67 22.01
CA ARG A 28 -17.49 -45.96 20.81
C ARG A 28 -16.43 -44.91 21.16
N GLY A 29 -15.45 -45.29 21.97
CA GLY A 29 -14.24 -44.52 22.23
C GLY A 29 -13.06 -45.45 22.52
N GLY A 30 -12.05 -45.43 21.65
CA GLY A 30 -10.84 -46.23 21.80
C GLY A 30 -10.62 -47.25 20.66
N ASP A 31 -9.98 -46.78 19.60
CA ASP A 31 -8.90 -47.55 18.97
C ASP A 31 -7.62 -46.70 19.06
N GLY A 32 -6.46 -47.34 19.15
CA GLY A 32 -5.36 -46.83 19.98
C GLY A 32 -4.47 -45.70 19.40
N THR A 33 -4.72 -44.46 19.82
CA THR A 33 -3.65 -43.52 20.21
C THR A 33 -3.87 -43.03 21.64
N GLU A 34 -2.77 -42.72 22.34
CA GLU A 34 -2.85 -42.12 23.68
C GLU A 34 -3.60 -40.78 23.62
N PRO A 35 -4.29 -40.36 24.71
CA PRO A 35 -4.65 -38.96 24.86
C PRO A 35 -3.35 -38.17 25.03
N SER A 36 -2.81 -37.68 23.92
CA SER A 36 -1.83 -36.60 23.95
C SER A 36 -2.42 -35.50 24.82
N GLN A 37 -1.65 -35.07 25.81
CA GLN A 37 -1.95 -33.81 26.49
C GLN A 37 -2.07 -32.76 25.38
N LEU A 38 -3.20 -32.03 25.33
CA LEU A 38 -3.36 -30.88 24.43
C LEU A 38 -2.06 -30.07 24.48
N PRO A 39 -1.30 -30.00 23.38
CA PRO A 39 0.11 -29.64 23.44
C PRO A 39 0.20 -28.24 24.03
N HIS A 40 0.69 -28.17 25.27
CA HIS A 40 0.92 -26.91 25.93
C HIS A 40 2.09 -26.24 25.22
N CYS A 41 1.78 -25.49 24.16
CA CYS A 41 2.59 -24.38 23.73
C CYS A 41 2.90 -23.58 24.99
N PRO A 42 4.18 -23.48 25.42
CA PRO A 42 4.50 -22.91 26.72
C PRO A 42 4.13 -21.44 26.69
N SER A 43 3.00 -21.12 27.32
CA SER A 43 2.49 -19.76 27.49
C SER A 43 3.36 -19.04 28.52
N VAL A 44 4.59 -18.74 28.11
CA VAL A 44 5.48 -17.83 28.82
C VAL A 44 4.88 -16.44 28.72
N SER A 45 3.97 -16.13 29.64
CA SER A 45 3.58 -14.75 29.93
C SER A 45 4.86 -13.94 30.09
N PRO A 46 5.06 -12.84 29.33
CA PRO A 46 6.31 -12.08 29.39
C PRO A 46 6.54 -11.55 30.80
N SER A 47 7.37 -12.23 31.57
CA SER A 47 7.84 -11.72 32.86
C SER A 47 8.76 -10.55 32.57
N ALA A 48 8.53 -9.42 33.24
CA ALA A 48 9.42 -8.28 33.16
C ALA A 48 10.80 -8.68 33.71
N GLN A 49 11.73 -8.98 32.81
CA GLN A 49 13.10 -9.29 33.20
C GLN A 49 13.77 -8.03 33.78
N PRO A 50 14.54 -8.14 34.88
CA PRO A 50 15.34 -7.03 35.36
C PRO A 50 16.50 -6.75 34.38
N TRP A 51 16.30 -5.79 33.47
CA TRP A 51 17.29 -5.44 32.44
C TRP A 51 18.47 -4.65 33.02
N THR A 52 19.69 -5.13 32.77
CA THR A 52 20.92 -4.34 33.01
C THR A 52 21.36 -3.66 31.72
N HIS A 53 21.31 -2.33 31.67
CA HIS A 53 21.65 -1.58 30.45
C HIS A 53 23.12 -1.76 30.04
N PRO A 54 23.42 -2.08 28.76
CA PRO A 54 24.76 -1.90 28.22
C PRO A 54 25.07 -0.40 28.09
N ALA A 55 26.32 -0.01 28.38
CA ALA A 55 26.69 1.42 28.46
C ALA A 55 26.42 2.25 27.19
N GLN A 56 26.36 1.60 26.01
CA GLN A 56 26.04 2.25 24.74
C GLN A 56 24.55 2.63 24.60
N SER A 57 23.62 1.91 25.24
CA SER A 57 22.17 2.23 25.20
C SER A 57 21.85 3.54 25.93
N GLN A 58 22.54 3.82 27.04
CA GLN A 58 22.30 5.01 27.87
C GLN A 58 22.65 6.35 27.18
N LEU A 59 23.25 6.34 25.99
CA LEU A 59 23.57 7.58 25.25
C LEU A 59 22.32 8.28 24.70
N PHE A 60 21.32 7.49 24.26
CA PHE A 60 20.09 8.00 23.61
C PHE A 60 18.80 7.63 24.35
N ALA A 61 18.89 6.85 25.44
CA ALA A 61 17.73 6.56 26.28
C ALA A 61 17.16 7.86 26.87
N ASP A 62 15.84 8.06 26.82
CA ASP A 62 15.20 9.18 27.51
C ASP A 62 15.42 9.09 29.04
N LEU A 63 15.02 10.12 29.79
CA LEU A 63 15.38 10.25 31.21
C LEU A 63 14.61 9.26 32.10
N SER A 64 15.31 8.60 33.01
CA SER A 64 14.66 7.67 33.96
C SER A 64 13.83 8.44 35.01
N PRO A 65 12.87 7.77 35.70
CA PRO A 65 12.12 8.39 36.80
C PRO A 65 13.03 8.95 37.90
N GLU A 66 14.16 8.30 38.19
CA GLU A 66 15.18 8.75 39.14
C GLU A 66 15.91 9.99 38.65
N GLU A 67 16.29 10.03 37.36
CA GLU A 67 16.94 11.19 36.75
C GLU A 67 16.02 12.42 36.71
N LEU A 68 14.77 12.24 36.30
CA LEU A 68 13.74 13.28 36.32
C LEU A 68 13.53 13.82 37.75
N THR A 69 13.42 12.93 38.74
CA THR A 69 13.27 13.29 40.16
C THR A 69 14.51 14.02 40.69
N ALA A 70 15.71 13.62 40.29
CA ALA A 70 16.96 14.28 40.67
C ALA A 70 17.08 15.69 40.06
N VAL A 71 16.71 15.87 38.78
CA VAL A 71 16.68 17.18 38.13
C VAL A 71 15.67 18.10 38.80
N MET A 72 14.45 17.62 39.08
CA MET A 72 13.44 18.42 39.79
C MET A 72 13.88 18.81 41.19
N SER A 73 14.47 17.89 41.95
CA SER A 73 15.00 18.16 43.30
C SER A 73 16.12 19.21 43.27
N PHE A 74 16.98 19.16 42.26
CA PHE A 74 18.06 20.13 42.06
C PHE A 74 17.51 21.50 41.64
N LEU A 75 16.58 21.56 40.69
CA LEU A 75 15.94 22.81 40.27
C LEU A 75 15.19 23.49 41.42
N ALA A 76 14.43 22.73 42.22
CA ALA A 76 13.79 23.23 43.44
C ALA A 76 14.80 23.81 44.44
N GLN A 77 15.95 23.15 44.64
CA GLN A 77 17.02 23.65 45.51
C GLN A 77 17.70 24.92 44.97
N LYS A 78 17.91 25.03 43.64
CA LYS A 78 18.64 26.16 43.02
C LYS A 78 17.78 27.39 42.76
N LEU A 79 16.50 27.22 42.44
CA LEU A 79 15.57 28.29 42.08
C LEU A 79 14.69 28.72 43.27
N GLY A 80 14.66 27.93 44.34
CA GLY A 80 14.07 28.27 45.63
C GLY A 80 12.58 27.93 45.76
N PRO A 81 11.98 28.24 46.93
CA PRO A 81 10.64 27.76 47.31
C PRO A 81 9.47 28.43 46.56
N GLY A 82 9.76 29.26 45.55
CA GLY A 82 8.74 29.91 44.72
C GLY A 82 8.27 29.11 43.51
N LEU A 83 8.78 27.88 43.31
CA LEU A 83 8.34 26.99 42.23
C LEU A 83 7.05 26.23 42.61
N VAL A 84 5.97 26.57 41.90
CA VAL A 84 4.69 25.87 41.94
C VAL A 84 4.72 24.68 40.98
N ASP A 85 3.88 23.66 41.20
CA ASP A 85 3.67 22.61 40.19
C ASP A 85 2.94 23.20 38.98
N ALA A 86 3.47 22.99 37.77
CA ALA A 86 2.88 23.48 36.53
C ALA A 86 1.42 23.02 36.32
N ALA A 87 1.02 21.86 36.85
CA ALA A 87 -0.37 21.41 36.84
C ALA A 87 -1.33 22.29 37.68
N GLN A 88 -0.80 23.13 38.59
CA GLN A 88 -1.56 24.04 39.45
C GLN A 88 -1.10 25.50 39.36
N ALA A 89 -0.02 25.79 38.62
CA ALA A 89 0.56 27.12 38.49
C ALA A 89 -0.33 28.05 37.66
N ARG A 90 -0.60 29.24 38.18
CA ARG A 90 -1.24 30.31 37.41
C ARG A 90 -0.19 30.98 36.51
N PRO A 91 -0.60 31.75 35.49
CA PRO A 91 0.31 32.55 34.67
C PRO A 91 1.16 33.59 35.42
N SER A 92 0.81 33.90 36.67
CA SER A 92 1.58 34.76 37.58
C SER A 92 2.68 34.03 38.36
N ASP A 93 2.79 32.71 38.24
CA ASP A 93 3.59 31.88 39.14
C ASP A 93 4.85 31.36 38.41
N ASN A 94 5.85 30.89 39.18
CA ASN A 94 7.04 30.28 38.60
C ASN A 94 6.87 28.75 38.60
N CYS A 95 7.14 28.07 37.49
CA CYS A 95 7.05 26.61 37.41
C CYS A 95 8.02 26.01 36.38
N VAL A 96 8.48 24.78 36.63
CA VAL A 96 9.13 23.96 35.60
C VAL A 96 8.04 23.40 34.70
N PHE A 97 8.11 23.71 33.40
CA PHE A 97 7.11 23.30 32.41
C PHE A 97 7.43 21.92 31.83
N SER A 98 8.70 21.66 31.52
CA SER A 98 9.19 20.39 30.97
C SER A 98 10.56 20.03 31.53
N VAL A 99 10.87 18.73 31.54
CA VAL A 99 12.23 18.18 31.62
C VAL A 99 12.34 17.01 30.65
N GLU A 100 13.24 17.10 29.66
CA GLU A 100 13.56 16.01 28.72
C GLU A 100 15.07 15.83 28.52
N LEU A 101 15.49 14.77 27.81
CA LEU A 101 16.90 14.47 27.56
C LEU A 101 17.54 15.58 26.70
N GLN A 102 18.61 16.20 27.20
CA GLN A 102 19.46 17.03 26.36
C GLN A 102 20.37 16.12 25.53
N LEU A 103 20.07 15.99 24.23
CA LEU A 103 20.91 15.22 23.31
C LEU A 103 22.35 15.76 23.30
N PRO A 104 23.37 14.88 23.40
CA PRO A 104 24.77 15.30 23.44
C PRO A 104 25.24 15.82 22.06
N PRO A 105 26.23 16.72 22.00
CA PRO A 105 26.80 17.17 20.73
C PRO A 105 27.28 16.00 19.88
N LYS A 106 26.80 15.92 18.63
CA LYS A 106 27.05 14.80 17.70
C LYS A 106 28.53 14.39 17.60
N ALA A 107 29.46 15.35 17.59
CA ALA A 107 30.88 15.06 17.56
C ALA A 107 31.39 14.28 18.79
N ALA A 108 30.83 14.54 19.98
CA ALA A 108 31.15 13.82 21.22
C ALA A 108 30.48 12.43 21.23
N ALA A 109 29.22 12.34 20.81
CA ALA A 109 28.50 11.07 20.65
C ALA A 109 29.26 10.10 19.72
N LEU A 110 29.66 10.57 18.52
CA LEU A 110 30.45 9.78 17.56
C LEU A 110 31.85 9.42 18.09
N THR A 111 32.46 10.28 18.91
CA THR A 111 33.76 9.98 19.55
C THR A 111 33.64 8.87 20.60
N HIS A 112 32.51 8.79 21.31
CA HIS A 112 32.23 7.65 22.19
C HIS A 112 31.93 6.39 21.37
N LEU A 113 30.94 6.45 20.48
CA LEU A 113 30.41 5.29 19.73
C LEU A 113 31.44 4.63 18.81
N ASP A 114 32.21 5.42 18.04
CA ASP A 114 33.05 4.89 16.96
C ASP A 114 34.56 4.92 17.26
N ARG A 115 34.97 5.60 18.34
CA ARG A 115 36.40 5.81 18.67
C ARG A 115 36.79 5.37 20.08
N GLY A 116 35.86 4.80 20.85
CA GLY A 116 36.11 4.33 22.21
C GLY A 116 36.44 5.46 23.21
N GLY A 117 36.06 6.70 22.89
CA GLY A 117 36.19 7.82 23.83
C GLY A 117 35.27 7.66 25.06
N PRO A 118 35.50 8.43 26.14
CA PRO A 118 34.57 8.45 27.26
C PRO A 118 33.17 8.88 26.81
N PRO A 119 32.09 8.39 27.44
CA PRO A 119 30.74 8.87 27.15
C PRO A 119 30.64 10.38 27.45
N PRO A 120 29.90 11.15 26.63
CA PRO A 120 29.63 12.55 26.94
C PRO A 120 28.82 12.67 28.24
N ALA A 121 28.86 13.85 28.86
CA ALA A 121 28.01 14.14 30.00
C ALA A 121 26.53 13.98 29.60
N ARG A 122 25.79 13.15 30.33
CA ARG A 122 24.34 13.01 30.21
C ARG A 122 23.70 14.20 30.93
N GLU A 123 22.88 14.96 30.21
CA GLU A 123 22.29 16.22 30.67
C GLU A 123 20.77 16.21 30.42
N ALA A 124 20.03 17.01 31.18
CA ALA A 124 18.61 17.27 30.95
C ALA A 124 18.42 18.70 30.42
N LEU A 125 17.44 18.90 29.55
CA LEU A 125 16.90 20.19 29.15
C LEU A 125 15.62 20.46 29.95
N ALA A 126 15.60 21.54 30.73
CA ALA A 126 14.43 21.98 31.50
C ALA A 126 13.91 23.32 30.98
N ILE A 127 12.63 23.37 30.57
CA ILE A 127 11.97 24.63 30.21
C ILE A 127 11.26 25.17 31.45
N ILE A 128 11.51 26.44 31.78
CA ILE A 128 11.01 27.07 33.01
C ILE A 128 10.26 28.36 32.67
N PHE A 129 9.06 28.48 33.22
CA PHE A 129 8.23 29.67 33.13
C PHE A 129 8.40 30.49 34.41
N PHE A 130 8.82 31.74 34.30
CA PHE A 130 8.95 32.65 35.43
C PHE A 130 7.86 33.74 35.37
N GLY A 131 6.63 33.41 35.74
CA GLY A 131 5.50 34.36 35.75
C GLY A 131 5.56 35.39 36.88
N GLY A 132 6.20 35.05 38.00
CA GLY A 132 6.20 35.84 39.24
C GLY A 132 7.27 36.92 39.34
N GLN A 133 7.93 37.27 38.22
CA GLN A 133 8.99 38.27 38.17
C GLN A 133 8.47 39.61 37.63
N SER A 134 9.17 40.71 37.93
CA SER A 134 8.84 42.05 37.41
C SER A 134 8.96 42.17 35.88
N GLN A 135 9.74 41.28 35.27
CA GLN A 135 9.75 41.02 33.82
C GLN A 135 9.62 39.51 33.60
N PRO A 136 8.41 38.99 33.37
CA PRO A 136 8.19 37.57 33.12
C PRO A 136 8.92 37.10 31.86
N ASN A 137 9.50 35.90 31.91
CA ASN A 137 10.25 35.29 30.81
C ASN A 137 10.15 33.76 30.81
N VAL A 138 10.57 33.15 29.71
CA VAL A 138 10.83 31.71 29.60
C VAL A 138 12.35 31.52 29.53
N SER A 139 12.88 30.55 30.27
CA SER A 139 14.28 30.11 30.17
C SER A 139 14.37 28.63 29.83
N GLU A 140 15.37 28.28 29.03
CA GLU A 140 15.84 26.91 28.81
C GLU A 140 17.12 26.68 29.62
N LEU A 141 17.07 25.77 30.59
CA LEU A 141 18.22 25.42 31.44
C LEU A 141 18.71 24.01 31.12
N VAL A 142 20.01 23.86 30.86
CA VAL A 142 20.66 22.55 30.77
C VAL A 142 21.22 22.17 32.14
N VAL A 143 20.81 21.03 32.67
CA VAL A 143 21.11 20.54 34.04
C VAL A 143 21.93 19.24 33.96
N GLY A 144 23.00 19.12 34.76
CA GLY A 144 23.83 17.91 34.72
C GLY A 144 24.98 17.87 35.74
N PRO A 145 25.81 16.81 35.70
CA PRO A 145 25.60 15.58 34.92
C PRO A 145 24.59 14.67 35.64
N LEU A 146 23.86 13.83 34.90
CA LEU A 146 22.90 12.90 35.47
C LEU A 146 23.58 11.57 35.89
N PRO A 147 23.05 10.83 36.88
CA PRO A 147 21.84 11.09 37.69
C PRO A 147 22.09 11.99 38.92
N HIS A 148 23.25 12.65 39.02
CA HIS A 148 23.67 13.42 40.20
C HIS A 148 24.00 14.88 39.82
N PRO A 149 22.99 15.69 39.48
CA PRO A 149 23.20 17.03 38.96
C PRO A 149 23.93 17.94 39.96
N SER A 150 24.86 18.73 39.43
CA SER A 150 25.74 19.63 40.19
C SER A 150 25.81 21.04 39.59
N TYR A 151 25.52 21.19 38.28
CA TYR A 151 25.42 22.47 37.59
C TYR A 151 24.07 22.63 36.86
N MET A 152 23.74 23.89 36.57
CA MET A 152 22.78 24.28 35.54
C MET A 152 23.39 25.41 34.70
N ARG A 153 23.03 25.47 33.42
CA ARG A 153 23.43 26.53 32.47
C ARG A 153 22.19 27.07 31.76
N ASP A 154 21.96 28.38 31.76
CA ASP A 154 20.93 28.99 30.90
C ASP A 154 21.47 29.05 29.46
N VAL A 155 20.75 28.43 28.53
CA VAL A 155 21.11 28.36 27.09
C VAL A 155 20.13 29.15 26.20
N THR A 156 19.19 29.88 26.80
CA THR A 156 18.09 30.57 26.09
C THR A 156 18.62 31.56 25.06
N VAL A 157 19.58 32.40 25.46
CA VAL A 157 20.16 33.44 24.59
C VAL A 157 21.09 32.83 23.52
N GLU A 158 21.78 31.73 23.85
CA GLU A 158 22.64 30.99 22.92
C GLU A 158 21.82 30.38 21.78
N ARG A 159 20.65 29.81 22.09
CA ARG A 159 19.75 29.16 21.12
C ARG A 159 18.93 30.12 20.27
N HIS A 160 18.42 31.19 20.87
CA HIS A 160 17.43 32.06 20.22
C HIS A 160 17.96 33.45 19.84
N GLY A 161 19.24 33.74 20.11
CA GLY A 161 19.84 35.06 19.85
C GLY A 161 19.33 36.18 20.76
N GLY A 162 18.58 35.85 21.81
CA GLY A 162 17.95 36.79 22.73
C GLY A 162 17.04 36.10 23.75
N PRO A 163 16.49 36.84 24.73
CA PRO A 163 15.57 36.29 25.73
C PRO A 163 14.21 35.94 25.11
N LEU A 164 13.57 34.86 25.58
CA LEU A 164 12.23 34.46 25.14
C LEU A 164 11.12 35.28 25.84
N PRO A 165 10.28 36.04 25.11
CA PRO A 165 9.18 36.80 25.70
C PRO A 165 8.08 35.88 26.23
N TYR A 166 7.59 36.15 27.45
CA TYR A 166 6.62 35.29 28.16
C TYR A 166 5.27 35.09 27.47
N HIS A 167 4.91 35.92 26.48
CA HIS A 167 3.71 35.71 25.67
C HIS A 167 3.81 34.54 24.69
N ARG A 168 5.04 34.05 24.38
CA ARG A 168 5.27 32.91 23.47
C ARG A 168 5.07 31.54 24.11
N ARG A 169 4.91 31.47 25.44
CA ARG A 169 4.74 30.21 26.17
C ARG A 169 3.44 29.47 25.76
N PRO A 170 3.45 28.12 25.74
CA PRO A 170 2.24 27.30 25.77
C PRO A 170 1.22 27.70 26.85
N VAL A 171 -0.04 27.32 26.65
CA VAL A 171 -1.11 27.50 27.65
C VAL A 171 -1.11 26.29 28.56
N LEU A 172 -0.91 26.49 29.87
CA LEU A 172 -0.92 25.42 30.88
C LEU A 172 -2.31 24.79 31.01
N ILE A 173 -2.38 23.53 31.46
CA ILE A 173 -3.65 22.86 31.80
C ILE A 173 -4.44 23.64 32.85
N ARG A 174 -3.75 24.25 33.83
CA ARG A 174 -4.36 25.16 34.81
C ARG A 174 -4.96 26.41 34.14
N GLU A 175 -4.26 26.98 33.17
CA GLU A 175 -4.72 28.16 32.42
C GLU A 175 -5.96 27.83 31.58
N TYR A 176 -6.06 26.64 30.97
CA TYR A 176 -7.31 26.16 30.35
C TYR A 176 -8.45 25.95 31.36
N LEU A 177 -8.18 25.31 32.50
CA LEU A 177 -9.19 25.08 33.55
C LEU A 177 -9.74 26.39 34.13
N ASP A 178 -8.91 27.41 34.28
CA ASP A 178 -9.34 28.75 34.71
C ASP A 178 -10.16 29.47 33.60
N ILE A 179 -9.86 29.26 32.32
CA ILE A 179 -10.66 29.77 31.19
C ILE A 179 -12.04 29.07 31.15
N ASP A 180 -12.09 27.75 31.28
CA ASP A 180 -13.37 27.01 31.37
C ASP A 180 -14.17 27.43 32.61
N GLN A 181 -13.53 27.63 33.77
CA GLN A 181 -14.20 28.16 34.96
C GLN A 181 -14.79 29.56 34.70
N MET A 182 -14.08 30.44 33.97
CA MET A 182 -14.62 31.73 33.55
C MET A 182 -15.83 31.56 32.62
N ILE A 183 -15.69 30.78 31.55
CA ILE A 183 -16.74 30.55 30.55
C ILE A 183 -18.00 29.96 31.21
N PHE A 184 -17.89 28.81 31.87
CA PHE A 184 -19.05 28.07 32.37
C PHE A 184 -19.73 28.72 33.58
N ASN A 185 -18.98 29.39 34.48
CA ASN A 185 -19.55 29.92 35.73
C ASN A 185 -19.81 31.45 35.71
N ARG A 186 -19.14 32.22 34.83
CA ARG A 186 -19.28 33.69 34.77
C ARG A 186 -19.98 34.16 33.50
N GLU A 187 -19.69 33.53 32.36
CA GLU A 187 -20.13 34.03 31.04
C GLU A 187 -21.42 33.35 30.53
N LEU A 188 -21.44 32.02 30.38
CA LEU A 188 -22.60 31.29 29.83
C LEU A 188 -23.94 31.50 30.58
N PRO A 189 -23.99 31.75 31.91
CA PRO A 189 -25.25 32.07 32.59
C PRO A 189 -25.96 33.33 32.06
N GLN A 190 -25.30 34.18 31.28
CA GLN A 190 -25.87 35.34 30.59
C GLN A 190 -26.72 34.96 29.36
N ALA A 191 -26.51 33.78 28.77
CA ALA A 191 -27.24 33.27 27.60
C ALA A 191 -28.00 31.95 27.90
N LYS A 192 -28.49 31.83 29.14
CA LYS A 192 -29.10 30.60 29.69
C LYS A 192 -30.36 30.17 28.93
N GLY A 193 -31.14 31.12 28.40
CA GLY A 193 -32.40 30.91 27.69
C GLY A 193 -32.14 30.31 26.32
N LEU A 194 -31.27 30.94 25.54
CA LEU A 194 -30.81 30.43 24.25
C LEU A 194 -30.15 29.05 24.42
N LEU A 195 -29.26 28.88 25.41
CA LEU A 195 -28.57 27.61 25.65
C LEU A 195 -29.52 26.49 26.15
N HIS A 196 -30.53 26.82 26.95
CA HIS A 196 -31.55 25.85 27.34
C HIS A 196 -32.45 25.46 26.15
N HIS A 197 -32.72 26.39 25.22
CA HIS A 197 -33.51 26.11 24.02
C HIS A 197 -32.72 25.33 22.95
N CYS A 198 -31.43 25.64 22.76
CA CYS A 198 -30.62 25.03 21.70
C CYS A 198 -30.02 23.67 22.09
N CYS A 199 -29.64 23.46 23.35
CA CYS A 199 -28.93 22.25 23.79
C CYS A 199 -29.25 21.84 25.24
N PHE A 200 -30.45 22.16 25.73
CA PHE A 200 -30.94 21.73 27.06
C PHE A 200 -30.01 22.08 28.24
N TYR A 201 -29.16 23.11 28.08
CA TYR A 201 -28.16 23.50 29.06
C TYR A 201 -28.77 23.78 30.43
N LYS A 202 -28.10 23.28 31.47
CA LYS A 202 -28.42 23.56 32.87
C LYS A 202 -27.11 23.80 33.60
N ILE A 203 -27.05 24.83 34.44
CA ILE A 203 -25.82 25.23 35.18
C ILE A 203 -25.23 24.06 36.01
N GLN A 204 -26.05 23.07 36.40
CA GLN A 204 -25.64 21.87 37.14
C GLN A 204 -25.27 20.65 36.26
N ARG A 205 -25.51 20.67 34.94
CA ARG A 205 -25.13 19.61 33.99
C ARG A 205 -23.93 20.08 33.17
N LYS A 206 -22.81 19.37 33.25
CA LYS A 206 -21.66 19.52 32.32
C LYS A 206 -21.93 18.79 30.99
N ASN A 207 -23.02 19.15 30.29
CA ASN A 207 -23.33 18.61 28.95
C ASN A 207 -22.65 19.40 27.81
N LEU A 208 -21.88 20.43 28.14
CA LEU A 208 -21.12 21.26 27.22
C LEU A 208 -19.64 21.29 27.63
N VAL A 209 -18.75 21.37 26.63
CA VAL A 209 -17.30 21.51 26.79
C VAL A 209 -16.75 22.50 25.75
N THR A 210 -15.55 23.04 25.96
CA THR A 210 -14.89 23.94 25.00
C THR A 210 -13.82 23.22 24.18
N MET A 211 -13.55 23.75 22.98
CA MET A 211 -12.41 23.40 22.15
C MET A 211 -11.66 24.68 21.75
N THR A 212 -10.35 24.72 22.02
CA THR A 212 -9.49 25.89 21.81
C THR A 212 -8.91 25.95 20.39
N THR A 213 -8.40 27.11 19.99
CA THR A 213 -7.81 27.34 18.65
C THR A 213 -6.41 27.93 18.69
N ALA A 214 -5.70 27.80 17.56
CA ALA A 214 -4.36 28.37 17.37
C ALA A 214 -4.25 29.04 15.98
N PRO A 215 -3.40 30.06 15.80
CA PRO A 215 -2.58 30.72 16.81
C PRO A 215 -3.39 31.73 17.65
N ARG A 216 -2.90 32.02 18.84
CA ARG A 216 -3.61 32.71 19.95
C ARG A 216 -3.59 34.25 19.83
N GLY A 217 -3.85 34.78 18.63
CA GLY A 217 -3.90 36.21 18.36
C GLY A 217 -3.46 36.61 16.95
N LEU A 218 -3.73 37.85 16.54
CA LEU A 218 -3.49 38.32 15.16
C LEU A 218 -2.06 38.81 14.94
N GLN A 219 -1.38 39.25 16.00
CA GLN A 219 -0.01 39.78 15.97
C GLN A 219 0.83 39.34 17.18
N SER A 220 2.14 39.65 17.15
CA SER A 220 3.08 39.29 18.21
C SER A 220 2.73 39.99 19.53
N GLY A 221 2.57 39.21 20.61
CA GLY A 221 2.24 39.72 21.94
C GLY A 221 0.74 39.76 22.25
N ASP A 222 -0.12 39.30 21.35
CA ASP A 222 -1.50 38.94 21.66
C ASP A 222 -1.57 37.61 22.44
N ARG A 223 -2.63 37.44 23.24
CA ARG A 223 -3.10 36.14 23.76
C ARG A 223 -4.62 36.16 23.78
N ALA A 224 -5.21 36.18 22.58
CA ALA A 224 -6.65 36.20 22.35
C ALA A 224 -7.04 34.99 21.48
N THR A 225 -7.95 34.16 21.99
CA THR A 225 -8.21 32.81 21.43
C THR A 225 -9.71 32.55 21.30
N TRP A 226 -10.13 31.98 20.17
CA TRP A 226 -11.50 31.49 20.02
C TRP A 226 -11.66 30.13 20.68
N PHE A 227 -12.67 30.01 21.53
CA PHE A 227 -13.13 28.76 22.13
C PHE A 227 -14.52 28.42 21.58
N GLY A 228 -14.63 27.34 20.82
CA GLY A 228 -15.91 26.82 20.34
C GLY A 228 -16.56 25.90 21.37
N LEU A 229 -17.88 25.97 21.52
CA LEU A 229 -18.62 25.07 22.41
C LEU A 229 -19.13 23.85 21.67
N TYR A 230 -19.01 22.69 22.31
CA TYR A 230 -19.41 21.38 21.81
C TYR A 230 -20.26 20.63 22.83
N TYR A 231 -21.16 19.79 22.35
CA TYR A 231 -22.01 18.93 23.17
C TYR A 231 -21.23 17.68 23.61
N ASN A 232 -21.17 17.39 24.92
CA ASN A 232 -20.39 16.28 25.46
C ASN A 232 -21.25 15.01 25.58
N LEU A 233 -21.06 14.05 24.67
CA LEU A 233 -21.80 12.79 24.64
C LEU A 233 -20.96 11.62 25.18
N SER A 234 -21.47 10.98 26.22
CA SER A 234 -20.97 9.66 26.64
C SER A 234 -21.18 8.66 25.51
N GLY A 235 -20.10 8.06 25.00
CA GLY A 235 -20.13 7.09 23.89
C GLY A 235 -19.39 7.54 22.63
N ALA A 236 -19.34 8.85 22.35
CA ALA A 236 -18.72 9.43 21.14
C ALA A 236 -17.79 10.64 21.40
N GLY A 237 -17.73 11.15 22.64
CA GLY A 237 -17.04 12.38 22.95
C GLY A 237 -17.82 13.60 22.46
N PHE A 238 -17.12 14.64 22.02
CA PHE A 238 -17.73 15.94 21.71
C PHE A 238 -17.45 16.49 20.30
N PHE A 239 -16.37 16.05 19.63
CA PHE A 239 -15.86 16.66 18.40
C PHE A 239 -16.86 16.77 17.24
N LEU A 240 -17.83 15.86 17.15
CA LEU A 240 -18.83 15.83 16.08
C LEU A 240 -20.08 16.68 16.36
N HIS A 241 -20.18 17.32 17.53
CA HIS A 241 -21.40 18.00 18.00
C HIS A 241 -21.17 19.48 18.36
N PRO A 242 -20.76 20.33 17.41
CA PRO A 242 -20.58 21.77 17.65
C PRO A 242 -21.91 22.47 17.95
N VAL A 243 -21.93 23.34 18.95
CA VAL A 243 -23.12 24.14 19.32
C VAL A 243 -23.34 25.32 18.36
N GLY A 244 -22.33 25.65 17.55
CA GLY A 244 -22.33 26.85 16.70
C GLY A 244 -22.17 28.16 17.49
N LEU A 245 -21.80 28.07 18.77
CA LEU A 245 -21.41 29.18 19.65
C LEU A 245 -19.89 29.17 19.83
N GLU A 246 -19.23 30.30 19.58
CA GLU A 246 -17.80 30.50 19.80
C GLU A 246 -17.55 31.80 20.56
N LEU A 247 -16.54 31.82 21.44
CA LEU A 247 -16.19 32.94 22.31
C LEU A 247 -14.73 33.36 22.09
N LEU A 248 -14.48 34.64 21.83
CA LEU A 248 -13.13 35.20 21.78
C LEU A 248 -12.70 35.63 23.18
N VAL A 249 -11.85 34.83 23.82
CA VAL A 249 -11.32 35.06 25.16
C VAL A 249 -10.00 35.84 25.07
N ASP A 250 -9.90 36.97 25.78
CA ASP A 250 -8.62 37.61 26.08
C ASP A 250 -8.03 37.01 27.37
N HIS A 251 -6.90 36.32 27.22
CA HIS A 251 -6.13 35.72 28.31
C HIS A 251 -4.67 36.23 28.31
N LYS A 252 -4.50 37.54 28.03
CA LYS A 252 -3.21 38.24 28.02
C LYS A 252 -2.74 38.68 29.41
N ALA A 253 -3.67 39.00 30.31
CA ALA A 253 -3.35 39.28 31.71
C ALA A 253 -2.84 38.01 32.43
N LEU A 254 -1.90 38.16 33.38
CA LEU A 254 -1.37 37.03 34.15
C LEU A 254 -2.25 36.63 35.35
N ASP A 255 -3.22 37.49 35.70
CA ASP A 255 -4.24 37.23 36.70
C ASP A 255 -5.58 36.90 35.99
N PRO A 256 -6.12 35.69 36.14
CA PRO A 256 -7.39 35.28 35.54
C PRO A 256 -8.59 36.18 35.87
N ALA A 257 -8.56 36.94 36.98
CA ALA A 257 -9.63 37.87 37.32
C ALA A 257 -9.83 38.97 36.25
N HIS A 258 -8.80 39.27 35.45
CA HIS A 258 -8.80 40.32 34.42
C HIS A 258 -9.11 39.82 33.00
N TRP A 259 -9.36 38.51 32.81
CA TRP A 259 -9.73 37.95 31.51
C TRP A 259 -11.18 38.30 31.13
N THR A 260 -11.44 38.46 29.83
CA THR A 260 -12.72 38.95 29.30
C THR A 260 -13.10 38.25 27.98
N ILE A 261 -14.39 38.31 27.64
CA ILE A 261 -14.88 37.99 26.30
C ILE A 261 -14.83 39.27 25.46
N GLN A 262 -14.04 39.27 24.38
CA GLN A 262 -13.96 40.39 23.43
C GLN A 262 -15.05 40.31 22.34
N LYS A 263 -15.47 39.10 21.98
CA LYS A 263 -16.52 38.85 20.98
C LYS A 263 -17.22 37.52 21.22
N VAL A 264 -18.48 37.46 20.78
CA VAL A 264 -19.27 36.23 20.66
C VAL A 264 -19.62 36.01 19.19
N PHE A 265 -19.60 34.76 18.74
CA PHE A 265 -20.12 34.34 17.44
C PHE A 265 -21.17 33.24 17.65
N TYR A 266 -22.35 33.40 17.07
CA TYR A 266 -23.41 32.38 17.08
C TYR A 266 -24.06 32.25 15.71
N GLN A 267 -24.08 31.02 15.17
CA GLN A 267 -24.79 30.64 13.93
C GLN A 267 -24.59 31.64 12.75
N GLY A 268 -23.34 32.03 12.50
CA GLY A 268 -22.98 32.92 11.39
C GLY A 268 -23.04 34.42 11.69
N ARG A 269 -23.41 34.84 12.91
CA ARG A 269 -23.49 36.25 13.34
C ARG A 269 -22.56 36.55 14.51
N TYR A 270 -22.14 37.81 14.64
CA TYR A 270 -21.29 38.30 15.72
C TYR A 270 -22.07 39.20 16.69
N TYR A 271 -21.79 39.08 17.98
CA TYR A 271 -22.43 39.82 19.08
C TYR A 271 -21.33 40.35 20.02
N GLU A 272 -21.54 41.49 20.67
CA GLU A 272 -20.56 42.09 21.59
C GLU A 272 -20.44 41.32 22.91
N SER A 273 -21.53 40.67 23.36
CA SER A 273 -21.57 39.91 24.60
C SER A 273 -22.62 38.79 24.54
N LEU A 274 -22.57 37.86 25.50
CA LEU A 274 -23.59 36.83 25.65
C LEU A 274 -24.94 37.41 26.09
N ALA A 275 -24.95 38.47 26.90
CA ALA A 275 -26.18 39.21 27.21
C ALA A 275 -26.84 39.80 25.95
N GLN A 276 -26.06 40.39 25.02
CA GLN A 276 -26.61 40.91 23.76
C GLN A 276 -27.17 39.80 22.84
N LEU A 277 -26.60 38.60 22.91
CA LEU A 277 -27.11 37.42 22.21
C LEU A 277 -28.45 36.94 22.83
N GLU A 278 -28.55 36.90 24.16
CA GLU A 278 -29.79 36.57 24.88
C GLU A 278 -30.89 37.61 24.62
N ASP A 279 -30.60 38.91 24.72
CA ASP A 279 -31.55 40.01 24.45
C ASP A 279 -32.15 39.88 23.04
N GLN A 280 -31.33 39.55 22.04
CA GLN A 280 -31.80 39.35 20.66
C GLN A 280 -32.54 38.02 20.48
N PHE A 281 -32.25 36.99 21.28
CA PHE A 281 -32.99 35.74 21.29
C PHE A 281 -34.38 35.92 21.93
N GLU A 282 -34.49 36.59 23.08
CA GLU A 282 -35.78 36.92 23.70
C GLU A 282 -36.63 37.85 22.80
N ALA A 283 -35.99 38.73 22.01
CA ALA A 283 -36.64 39.54 20.98
C ALA A 283 -37.02 38.76 19.70
N GLY A 284 -36.71 37.48 19.58
CA GLY A 284 -37.02 36.64 18.41
C GLY A 284 -36.19 36.95 17.15
N LEU A 285 -35.06 37.62 17.29
CA LEU A 285 -34.19 38.04 16.18
C LEU A 285 -33.10 37.01 15.83
N VAL A 286 -32.89 36.02 16.69
CA VAL A 286 -31.88 34.95 16.56
C VAL A 286 -32.55 33.65 16.13
N ASN A 287 -32.15 33.11 14.98
CA ASN A 287 -32.53 31.75 14.59
C ASN A 287 -31.75 30.74 15.45
N VAL A 288 -32.46 29.88 16.18
CA VAL A 288 -31.84 28.82 16.99
C VAL A 288 -32.07 27.46 16.33
N VAL A 289 -31.00 26.69 16.21
CA VAL A 289 -31.05 25.26 15.85
C VAL A 289 -31.06 24.45 17.14
N VAL A 290 -32.04 23.56 17.31
CA VAL A 290 -32.09 22.62 18.43
C VAL A 290 -31.20 21.43 18.12
N ILE A 291 -30.26 21.14 19.01
CA ILE A 291 -29.34 20.01 18.96
C ILE A 291 -29.96 18.88 19.79
N PRO A 292 -30.21 17.70 19.22
CA PRO A 292 -30.78 16.59 19.96
C PRO A 292 -29.80 16.08 21.03
N ASP A 293 -30.32 15.59 22.17
CA ASP A 293 -29.50 15.01 23.24
C ASP A 293 -29.33 13.48 23.14
N ASN A 294 -29.83 12.88 22.04
CA ASN A 294 -29.79 11.46 21.75
C ASN A 294 -29.83 11.20 20.23
N GLY A 295 -29.36 10.03 19.79
CA GLY A 295 -29.32 9.62 18.39
C GLY A 295 -28.66 8.25 18.17
N THR A 296 -28.41 7.89 16.91
CA THR A 296 -27.90 6.58 16.47
C THR A 296 -26.90 6.71 15.30
N GLY A 297 -26.02 5.73 15.12
CA GLY A 297 -24.96 5.71 14.11
C GLY A 297 -23.59 6.15 14.66
N GLY A 298 -22.56 6.09 13.81
CA GLY A 298 -21.16 6.32 14.21
C GLY A 298 -20.85 7.73 14.78
N SER A 299 -21.76 8.69 14.59
CA SER A 299 -21.69 10.02 15.21
C SER A 299 -22.15 10.05 16.67
N TRP A 300 -22.87 9.03 17.16
CA TRP A 300 -23.45 8.97 18.50
C TRP A 300 -22.79 7.93 19.41
N SER A 301 -22.11 6.92 18.85
CA SER A 301 -21.14 6.11 19.57
C SER A 301 -20.08 5.55 18.62
N LEU A 302 -18.86 5.33 19.11
CA LEU A 302 -17.86 4.53 18.40
C LEU A 302 -18.01 3.01 18.61
N LYS A 303 -18.93 2.58 19.49
CA LYS A 303 -19.23 1.16 19.71
C LYS A 303 -20.10 0.62 18.57
N SER A 304 -19.59 -0.36 17.83
CA SER A 304 -20.38 -1.10 16.84
C SER A 304 -21.62 -1.75 17.48
N PRO A 305 -22.80 -1.68 16.84
CA PRO A 305 -23.98 -2.42 17.27
C PRO A 305 -23.93 -3.91 16.86
N VAL A 306 -22.95 -4.31 16.05
CA VAL A 306 -22.78 -5.69 15.57
C VAL A 306 -22.03 -6.52 16.63
N PRO A 307 -22.51 -7.72 17.02
CA PRO A 307 -21.80 -8.59 17.94
C PRO A 307 -20.41 -9.00 17.40
N PRO A 308 -19.43 -9.28 18.28
CA PRO A 308 -18.10 -9.73 17.87
C PRO A 308 -18.14 -10.97 16.97
N GLY A 309 -17.33 -10.95 15.91
CA GLY A 309 -17.24 -12.02 14.91
C GLY A 309 -16.13 -13.03 15.18
N PRO A 310 -15.89 -13.97 14.25
CA PRO A 310 -14.70 -14.82 14.28
C PRO A 310 -13.43 -13.98 14.20
N ALA A 311 -12.47 -14.24 15.09
CA ALA A 311 -11.28 -13.42 15.26
C ALA A 311 -10.47 -13.25 13.94
N PRO A 312 -9.97 -12.04 13.63
CA PRO A 312 -9.15 -11.79 12.45
C PRO A 312 -7.82 -12.57 12.50
N PRO A 313 -7.09 -12.65 11.37
CA PRO A 313 -5.80 -13.34 11.34
C PRO A 313 -4.82 -12.79 12.37
N LEU A 314 -4.15 -13.69 13.09
CA LEU A 314 -3.12 -13.36 14.08
C LEU A 314 -1.74 -13.76 13.56
N GLN A 315 -0.75 -12.92 13.86
CA GLN A 315 0.66 -13.20 13.59
C GLN A 315 1.37 -13.68 14.86
N PHE A 316 2.19 -14.73 14.75
CA PHE A 316 3.03 -15.25 15.83
C PHE A 316 4.45 -15.58 15.35
N HIS A 317 5.37 -15.77 16.30
CA HIS A 317 6.74 -16.18 16.05
C HIS A 317 6.95 -17.64 16.48
N PRO A 318 7.07 -18.63 15.56
CA PRO A 318 7.15 -20.05 15.91
C PRO A 318 8.35 -20.45 16.79
N GLN A 319 9.40 -19.62 16.81
CA GLN A 319 10.65 -19.86 17.55
C GLN A 319 11.04 -18.65 18.43
N GLY A 320 10.09 -17.75 18.70
CA GLY A 320 10.33 -16.45 19.34
C GLY A 320 10.83 -15.37 18.36
N PRO A 321 10.88 -14.09 18.80
CA PRO A 321 11.31 -12.97 17.96
C PRO A 321 12.73 -13.12 17.42
N ARG A 322 12.98 -12.68 16.18
CA ARG A 322 14.33 -12.68 15.56
C ARG A 322 15.12 -11.39 15.84
N PHE A 323 14.60 -10.58 16.76
CA PHE A 323 15.17 -9.35 17.27
C PHE A 323 15.13 -9.37 18.80
N SER A 324 15.91 -8.50 19.42
CA SER A 324 15.86 -8.20 20.85
C SER A 324 15.66 -6.71 21.06
N VAL A 325 15.00 -6.36 22.16
CA VAL A 325 14.89 -4.98 22.66
C VAL A 325 15.51 -4.96 24.04
N GLN A 326 16.45 -4.04 24.28
CA GLN A 326 17.17 -3.89 25.55
C GLN A 326 17.08 -2.43 25.99
N GLY A 327 16.15 -2.13 26.89
CA GLY A 327 15.75 -0.74 27.17
C GLY A 327 15.22 -0.08 25.90
N ASN A 328 15.94 0.93 25.41
CA ASN A 328 15.61 1.66 24.20
C ASN A 328 16.38 1.20 22.94
N GLN A 329 17.20 0.15 23.03
CA GLN A 329 17.99 -0.35 21.89
C GLN A 329 17.31 -1.55 21.24
N VAL A 330 17.10 -1.50 19.92
CA VAL A 330 16.65 -2.63 19.10
C VAL A 330 17.86 -3.25 18.38
N ALA A 331 17.97 -4.57 18.41
CA ALA A 331 18.97 -5.31 17.67
C ALA A 331 18.39 -6.56 16.99
N SER A 332 18.63 -6.70 15.70
CA SER A 332 18.25 -7.84 14.84
C SER A 332 19.47 -8.38 14.10
N SER A 333 19.30 -9.40 13.25
CA SER A 333 20.39 -9.97 12.43
C SER A 333 20.99 -9.01 11.39
N MET A 334 20.31 -7.90 11.07
CA MET A 334 20.79 -6.92 10.08
C MET A 334 20.75 -5.48 10.58
N TRP A 335 19.74 -5.10 11.36
CA TRP A 335 19.54 -3.72 11.82
C TRP A 335 19.80 -3.59 13.33
N THR A 336 20.52 -2.54 13.72
CA THR A 336 20.53 -2.04 15.09
C THR A 336 20.24 -0.54 15.11
N PHE A 337 19.50 -0.08 16.11
CA PHE A 337 19.22 1.34 16.35
C PHE A 337 18.79 1.54 17.81
N SER A 338 18.89 2.76 18.32
CA SER A 338 18.22 3.19 19.55
C SER A 338 16.97 4.00 19.21
N PHE A 339 15.95 3.99 20.06
CA PHE A 339 14.77 4.86 19.92
C PHE A 339 14.57 5.77 21.14
N GLY A 340 13.65 6.72 21.02
CA GLY A 340 13.18 7.60 22.09
C GLY A 340 12.01 8.49 21.62
N LEU A 341 11.39 9.20 22.55
CA LEU A 341 10.27 10.11 22.30
C LEU A 341 10.59 11.46 22.96
N GLY A 342 10.67 12.53 22.17
CA GLY A 342 10.79 13.89 22.70
C GLY A 342 9.41 14.46 22.99
N ALA A 343 9.22 15.15 24.11
CA ALA A 343 7.89 15.64 24.51
C ALA A 343 7.29 16.60 23.46
N PHE A 344 8.15 17.33 22.75
CA PHE A 344 7.77 18.25 21.67
C PHE A 344 8.06 17.72 20.26
N SER A 345 9.01 16.80 20.08
CA SER A 345 9.41 16.28 18.76
C SER A 345 8.73 14.97 18.36
N GLY A 346 8.12 14.23 19.29
CA GLY A 346 7.54 12.91 18.99
C GLY A 346 8.63 11.85 18.76
N PRO A 347 8.37 10.81 17.94
CA PRO A 347 9.27 9.65 17.79
C PRO A 347 10.61 9.97 17.12
N ARG A 348 11.67 9.35 17.64
CA ARG A 348 13.06 9.52 17.19
C ARG A 348 13.80 8.17 17.20
N ILE A 349 14.67 7.95 16.22
CA ILE A 349 15.61 6.80 16.17
C ILE A 349 17.04 7.28 15.89
N PHE A 350 18.02 6.63 16.53
CA PHE A 350 19.42 7.04 16.60
C PHE A 350 20.39 5.88 16.36
N ASP A 351 21.62 6.20 15.92
CA ASP A 351 22.70 5.25 15.60
C ASP A 351 22.26 4.08 14.71
N ILE A 352 21.52 4.42 13.64
CA ILE A 352 20.87 3.45 12.75
C ILE A 352 21.94 2.78 11.89
N ARG A 353 22.15 1.48 12.13
CA ARG A 353 23.16 0.66 11.47
C ARG A 353 22.54 -0.49 10.68
N PHE A 354 23.08 -0.74 9.50
CA PHE A 354 22.83 -1.94 8.70
C PHE A 354 24.12 -2.75 8.63
N GLN A 355 24.07 -4.02 9.04
CA GLN A 355 25.21 -4.94 9.12
C GLN A 355 26.41 -4.37 9.92
N GLY A 356 26.14 -3.46 10.88
CA GLY A 356 27.13 -2.77 11.72
C GLY A 356 27.55 -1.39 11.22
N GLU A 357 27.42 -1.12 9.92
CA GLU A 357 27.75 0.17 9.31
C GLU A 357 26.63 1.19 9.52
N ARG A 358 26.98 2.43 9.91
CA ARG A 358 25.98 3.46 10.21
C ARG A 358 25.41 4.08 8.93
N VAL A 359 24.14 3.82 8.68
CA VAL A 359 23.36 4.45 7.59
C VAL A 359 22.94 5.86 7.97
N ALA A 360 22.48 6.08 9.21
CA ALA A 360 22.07 7.40 9.70
C ALA A 360 22.38 7.58 11.20
N TYR A 361 22.67 8.82 11.60
CA TYR A 361 22.90 9.17 13.01
C TYR A 361 21.59 9.35 13.78
N GLU A 362 20.60 9.96 13.12
CA GLU A 362 19.30 10.30 13.66
C GLU A 362 18.29 10.33 12.50
N VAL A 363 17.08 9.82 12.74
CA VAL A 363 15.87 10.13 11.97
C VAL A 363 14.77 10.41 13.00
N SER A 364 14.14 11.58 12.91
CA SER A 364 13.23 12.10 13.93
C SER A 364 12.11 12.91 13.28
N VAL A 365 10.92 12.87 13.88
CA VAL A 365 9.87 13.84 13.56
C VAL A 365 10.28 15.20 14.12
N GLN A 366 9.95 16.28 13.39
CA GLN A 366 10.39 17.65 13.69
C GLN A 366 9.22 18.61 13.88
N GLU A 367 8.15 18.46 13.09
CA GLU A 367 6.91 19.23 13.20
C GLU A 367 5.78 18.50 12.46
N ALA A 368 4.53 18.71 12.88
CA ALA A 368 3.33 18.42 12.11
C ALA A 368 2.46 19.69 12.00
N LEU A 369 1.93 19.95 10.80
CA LEU A 369 1.21 21.19 10.48
C LEU A 369 -0.16 20.89 9.90
N THR A 370 -1.22 21.25 10.63
CA THR A 370 -2.60 21.16 10.15
C THR A 370 -3.21 22.55 9.99
N ILE A 371 -3.67 22.88 8.78
CA ILE A 371 -4.37 24.13 8.45
C ILE A 371 -5.84 23.81 8.17
N TYR A 372 -6.73 24.34 9.00
CA TYR A 372 -8.17 24.21 8.81
C TYR A 372 -8.74 25.33 7.93
N GLY A 373 -9.93 25.09 7.39
CA GLY A 373 -10.73 26.07 6.66
C GLY A 373 -12.21 25.94 7.04
N GLY A 374 -12.94 27.04 6.98
CA GLY A 374 -14.37 27.06 7.30
C GLY A 374 -14.99 28.46 7.22
N ASN A 375 -16.14 28.63 7.87
CA ASN A 375 -16.92 29.87 7.92
C ASN A 375 -17.02 30.48 9.33
N SER A 376 -16.75 29.72 10.39
CA SER A 376 -16.68 30.25 11.76
C SER A 376 -15.31 30.89 12.06
N PRO A 377 -15.22 31.79 13.06
CA PRO A 377 -13.96 32.36 13.52
C PRO A 377 -12.88 31.33 13.86
N ALA A 378 -13.25 30.26 14.56
CA ALA A 378 -12.36 29.16 14.90
C ALA A 378 -11.80 28.49 13.63
N ALA A 379 -12.69 28.01 12.74
CA ALA A 379 -12.30 27.29 11.53
C ALA A 379 -11.56 28.17 10.49
N LEU A 380 -11.75 29.49 10.52
CA LEU A 380 -10.98 30.46 9.72
C LEU A 380 -9.52 30.62 10.21
N ARG A 381 -9.29 30.39 11.50
CA ARG A 381 -8.03 30.68 12.20
C ARG A 381 -7.17 29.46 12.47
N SER A 382 -7.79 28.34 12.84
CA SER A 382 -7.15 27.10 13.29
C SER A 382 -6.01 26.63 12.38
N ARG A 383 -4.78 26.84 12.86
CA ARG A 383 -3.51 26.38 12.29
C ARG A 383 -2.69 25.84 13.46
N TYR A 384 -2.50 24.54 13.51
CA TYR A 384 -1.76 23.87 14.58
C TYR A 384 -0.38 23.47 14.07
N THR A 385 0.62 23.85 14.85
CA THR A 385 2.01 23.40 14.80
C THR A 385 2.18 22.50 16.01
N ASP A 386 2.07 21.18 15.82
CA ASP A 386 1.80 20.24 16.89
C ASP A 386 3.01 20.05 17.82
N GLY A 387 4.23 20.29 17.34
CA GLY A 387 5.43 20.38 18.18
C GLY A 387 5.34 21.53 19.20
N GLY A 388 4.70 22.64 18.82
CA GLY A 388 4.35 23.76 19.72
C GLY A 388 3.19 23.50 20.68
N PHE A 389 2.49 22.36 20.53
CA PHE A 389 1.50 21.84 21.50
C PHE A 389 2.08 20.72 22.38
N GLY A 390 3.06 19.96 21.87
CA GLY A 390 3.66 18.82 22.56
C GLY A 390 3.38 17.50 21.83
N LEU A 391 3.91 17.35 20.61
CA LEU A 391 3.62 16.20 19.74
C LEU A 391 3.88 14.84 20.40
N GLY A 392 4.94 14.72 21.21
CA GLY A 392 5.22 13.51 21.98
C GLY A 392 4.39 13.39 23.26
N HIS A 393 4.06 14.52 23.91
CA HIS A 393 3.22 14.53 25.10
C HIS A 393 1.81 13.97 24.84
N PHE A 394 1.21 14.26 23.69
CA PHE A 394 -0.10 13.72 23.30
C PHE A 394 -0.07 12.26 22.78
N SER A 395 1.02 11.52 23.05
CA SER A 395 1.06 10.08 22.82
C SER A 395 0.20 9.35 23.88
N SER A 396 -0.68 8.48 23.43
CA SER A 396 -1.46 7.57 24.30
C SER A 396 -0.81 6.19 24.38
N PRO A 397 -1.15 5.35 25.39
CA PRO A 397 -0.87 3.91 25.34
C PRO A 397 -1.32 3.24 24.03
N LEU A 398 -0.54 2.27 23.55
CA LEU A 398 -0.87 1.48 22.36
C LEU A 398 -1.75 0.28 22.74
N THR A 399 -2.91 0.16 22.10
CA THR A 399 -3.86 -0.95 22.36
C THR A 399 -3.39 -2.19 21.62
N ARG A 400 -2.85 -3.17 22.37
CA ARG A 400 -2.29 -4.41 21.83
C ARG A 400 -3.31 -5.17 20.98
N GLY A 401 -2.95 -5.49 19.73
CA GLY A 401 -3.84 -6.13 18.77
C GLY A 401 -4.72 -5.18 17.94
N VAL A 402 -4.70 -3.86 18.23
CA VAL A 402 -5.33 -2.82 17.40
C VAL A 402 -4.26 -1.91 16.78
N ASP A 403 -3.39 -1.34 17.60
CA ASP A 403 -2.32 -0.44 17.16
C ASP A 403 -1.14 -1.19 16.53
N CYS A 404 -0.78 -2.33 17.11
CA CYS A 404 0.31 -3.21 16.67
C CYS A 404 -0.10 -4.68 16.91
N PRO A 405 0.60 -5.67 16.30
CA PRO A 405 0.34 -7.08 16.57
C PRO A 405 0.33 -7.42 18.06
N TYR A 406 -0.59 -8.30 18.47
CA TYR A 406 -0.84 -8.63 19.88
C TYR A 406 0.41 -9.14 20.63
N LEU A 407 1.32 -9.81 19.91
CA LEU A 407 2.57 -10.39 20.43
C LEU A 407 3.83 -9.52 20.17
N ALA A 408 3.66 -8.23 19.85
CA ALA A 408 4.78 -7.29 19.76
C ALA A 408 5.49 -7.08 21.12
N THR A 409 6.74 -6.61 21.10
CA THR A 409 7.43 -6.15 22.31
C THR A 409 7.03 -4.71 22.59
N TYR A 410 6.34 -4.47 23.70
CA TYR A 410 5.91 -3.13 24.13
C TYR A 410 6.88 -2.55 25.15
N VAL A 411 7.08 -1.23 25.12
CA VAL A 411 8.02 -0.51 25.99
C VAL A 411 7.38 0.79 26.50
N ASP A 412 7.45 0.99 27.81
CA ASP A 412 6.94 2.18 28.51
C ASP A 412 7.83 3.41 28.23
N TRP A 413 7.25 4.61 28.31
CA TRP A 413 7.99 5.88 28.24
C TRP A 413 7.75 6.71 29.50
N HIS A 414 8.84 7.29 30.04
CA HIS A 414 8.83 8.16 31.21
C HIS A 414 9.18 9.58 30.81
N PHE A 415 8.42 10.56 31.32
CA PHE A 415 8.59 11.96 30.96
C PHE A 415 8.18 12.90 32.09
N LEU A 416 8.52 14.18 31.95
CA LEU A 416 8.00 15.23 32.80
C LEU A 416 7.56 16.42 31.94
N LEU A 417 6.25 16.59 31.84
CA LEU A 417 5.59 17.79 31.32
C LEU A 417 4.42 18.13 32.25
N GLU A 418 4.27 19.42 32.57
CA GLU A 418 3.19 19.97 33.42
C GLU A 418 2.94 19.12 34.68
N SER A 419 4.00 18.95 35.47
CA SER A 419 4.06 18.09 36.65
C SER A 419 5.37 18.33 37.40
N GLN A 420 5.41 18.20 38.73
CA GLN A 420 6.67 17.99 39.47
C GLN A 420 7.04 16.51 39.63
N THR A 421 6.11 15.58 39.38
CA THR A 421 6.38 14.14 39.39
C THR A 421 6.56 13.59 37.97
N PRO A 422 7.45 12.59 37.76
CA PRO A 422 7.51 11.85 36.50
C PRO A 422 6.16 11.20 36.17
N LYS A 423 5.77 11.27 34.90
CA LYS A 423 4.61 10.58 34.32
C LYS A 423 5.11 9.38 33.49
N THR A 424 4.31 8.34 33.40
CA THR A 424 4.58 7.15 32.57
C THR A 424 3.43 6.94 31.60
N ILE A 425 3.73 6.75 30.32
CA ILE A 425 2.80 6.15 29.36
C ILE A 425 3.22 4.69 29.22
N HIS A 426 2.34 3.78 29.64
CA HIS A 426 2.55 2.35 29.47
C HIS A 426 2.31 1.94 28.02
N ASP A 427 3.05 0.94 27.54
CA ASP A 427 2.99 0.47 26.14
C ASP A 427 3.14 1.63 25.11
N ALA A 428 4.01 2.60 25.39
CA ALA A 428 4.21 3.81 24.56
C ALA A 428 4.83 3.51 23.18
N PHE A 429 5.69 2.49 23.12
CA PHE A 429 6.26 1.97 21.87
C PHE A 429 5.88 0.50 21.69
N CYS A 430 5.82 0.06 20.44
CA CYS A 430 5.77 -1.36 20.08
C CYS A 430 6.86 -1.67 19.05
N VAL A 431 7.50 -2.83 19.17
CA VAL A 431 8.51 -3.33 18.23
C VAL A 431 8.13 -4.74 17.80
N PHE A 432 8.06 -4.96 16.48
CA PHE A 432 7.67 -6.22 15.87
C PHE A 432 8.30 -6.40 14.48
N GLU A 433 8.39 -7.64 14.02
CA GLU A 433 8.56 -7.94 12.60
C GLU A 433 7.18 -8.16 12.00
N GLN A 434 6.91 -7.60 10.80
CA GLN A 434 5.65 -7.82 10.09
C GLN A 434 5.91 -8.61 8.81
N ASN A 435 5.19 -9.72 8.63
CA ASN A 435 5.14 -10.43 7.37
C ASN A 435 4.06 -9.80 6.49
N GLN A 436 4.48 -9.02 5.49
CA GLN A 436 3.61 -8.34 4.52
C GLN A 436 3.02 -9.30 3.46
N GLY A 437 3.32 -10.60 3.55
CA GLY A 437 2.86 -11.61 2.60
C GLY A 437 3.43 -11.47 1.18
N LEU A 438 4.34 -10.52 0.93
CA LEU A 438 4.96 -10.22 -0.37
C LEU A 438 6.38 -10.81 -0.47
N PRO A 439 6.80 -11.35 -1.63
CA PRO A 439 8.18 -11.75 -1.86
C PRO A 439 9.08 -10.51 -1.96
N LEU A 440 10.22 -10.51 -1.26
CA LEU A 440 11.22 -9.43 -1.37
C LEU A 440 12.00 -9.52 -2.68
N ARG A 441 12.35 -10.75 -3.08
CA ARG A 441 12.99 -11.13 -4.34
C ARG A 441 12.42 -12.47 -4.77
N ARG A 442 12.14 -12.63 -6.07
CA ARG A 442 11.65 -13.86 -6.70
C ARG A 442 12.24 -13.94 -8.11
N HIS A 443 12.47 -15.15 -8.61
CA HIS A 443 12.53 -15.39 -10.05
C HIS A 443 12.13 -16.83 -10.40
N HIS A 444 11.34 -17.01 -11.46
CA HIS A 444 10.90 -18.32 -11.96
C HIS A 444 11.27 -18.49 -13.44
N SER A 445 12.38 -19.18 -13.72
CA SER A 445 12.93 -19.32 -15.08
C SER A 445 12.41 -20.57 -15.80
N ASP A 446 11.48 -20.40 -16.75
CA ASP A 446 10.94 -21.49 -17.57
C ASP A 446 10.51 -20.99 -18.96
N PHE A 447 10.73 -21.78 -20.02
CA PHE A 447 10.57 -21.32 -21.42
C PHE A 447 9.86 -22.29 -22.39
N ASN A 448 9.44 -23.49 -21.96
CA ASN A 448 8.78 -24.49 -22.83
C ASN A 448 7.63 -25.19 -22.08
N SER A 449 6.46 -25.43 -22.70
CA SER A 449 5.32 -26.13 -22.04
C SER A 449 4.42 -26.94 -22.99
N TYR A 450 3.86 -28.05 -22.49
CA TYR A 450 3.13 -29.14 -23.18
C TYR A 450 2.39 -29.99 -22.11
N TYR A 451 1.28 -30.74 -22.26
CA TYR A 451 0.09 -30.82 -23.16
C TYR A 451 -1.04 -31.47 -22.29
N PHE A 452 -2.36 -31.20 -22.45
CA PHE A 452 -3.41 -32.23 -22.68
C PHE A 452 -4.87 -31.70 -22.91
N GLY A 453 -5.63 -32.43 -23.74
CA GLY A 453 -6.75 -31.93 -24.59
C GLY A 453 -8.11 -31.60 -23.93
N GLY A 454 -9.01 -31.04 -24.76
CA GLY A 454 -10.43 -30.83 -24.39
C GLY A 454 -11.25 -30.00 -25.38
N LEU A 455 -10.91 -28.72 -25.59
CA LEU A 455 -11.77 -27.76 -26.33
C LEU A 455 -11.41 -27.60 -27.82
N ALA A 456 -10.18 -27.96 -28.21
CA ALA A 456 -9.67 -27.76 -29.57
C ALA A 456 -10.45 -28.55 -30.64
N GLU A 457 -11.01 -29.72 -30.32
CA GLU A 457 -11.59 -30.64 -31.30
C GLU A 457 -12.67 -29.98 -32.19
N THR A 458 -13.53 -29.12 -31.63
CA THR A 458 -14.58 -28.47 -32.45
C THR A 458 -14.03 -27.39 -33.39
N VAL A 459 -12.94 -26.73 -33.00
CA VAL A 459 -12.23 -25.74 -33.82
C VAL A 459 -11.48 -26.47 -34.94
N LEU A 460 -10.74 -27.52 -34.59
CA LEU A 460 -9.99 -28.38 -35.53
C LEU A 460 -10.91 -29.01 -36.60
N VAL A 461 -12.08 -29.53 -36.21
CA VAL A 461 -13.03 -30.18 -37.13
C VAL A 461 -13.62 -29.21 -38.16
N LYS A 462 -13.80 -27.93 -37.83
CA LYS A 462 -14.45 -26.95 -38.72
C LYS A 462 -13.53 -26.22 -39.69
N LEU A 463 -12.22 -26.17 -39.40
CA LEU A 463 -11.25 -25.41 -40.20
C LEU A 463 -10.63 -26.22 -41.35
N GLY A 464 -10.87 -27.53 -41.39
CA GLY A 464 -10.49 -28.40 -42.50
C GLY A 464 -9.06 -28.96 -42.43
N PRO A 465 -8.63 -29.70 -43.47
CA PRO A 465 -7.33 -30.35 -43.50
C PRO A 465 -6.18 -29.35 -43.69
N GLY A 466 -5.06 -29.60 -43.01
CA GLY A 466 -3.85 -28.76 -43.09
C GLY A 466 -3.53 -27.93 -41.84
N LEU A 467 -4.24 -28.17 -40.73
CA LEU A 467 -4.00 -27.49 -39.47
C LEU A 467 -2.92 -28.19 -38.63
N VAL A 468 -1.90 -27.44 -38.20
CA VAL A 468 -0.73 -27.90 -37.45
C VAL A 468 -0.83 -27.45 -35.98
N ASP A 469 -0.19 -28.16 -35.05
CA ASP A 469 -0.05 -27.66 -33.68
C ASP A 469 0.91 -26.45 -33.65
N ALA A 470 0.49 -25.35 -33.03
CA ALA A 470 1.26 -24.10 -32.99
C ALA A 470 2.66 -24.25 -32.34
N ALA A 471 2.87 -25.23 -31.45
CA ALA A 471 4.19 -25.55 -30.91
C ALA A 471 5.16 -26.16 -31.95
N GLN A 472 4.63 -26.66 -33.07
CA GLN A 472 5.40 -27.29 -34.15
C GLN A 472 5.30 -26.55 -35.50
N ALA A 473 4.33 -25.65 -35.63
CA ALA A 473 4.01 -24.92 -36.86
C ALA A 473 5.17 -24.08 -37.40
N ARG A 474 5.36 -24.13 -38.71
CA ARG A 474 6.18 -23.18 -39.47
C ARG A 474 5.41 -21.87 -39.69
N PRO A 475 6.09 -20.76 -40.04
CA PRO A 475 5.40 -19.54 -40.44
C PRO A 475 4.48 -19.72 -41.66
N SER A 476 4.74 -20.73 -42.50
CA SER A 476 3.92 -21.14 -43.65
C SER A 476 2.69 -21.98 -43.31
N ASP A 477 2.46 -22.35 -42.05
CA ASP A 477 1.42 -23.32 -41.68
C ASP A 477 0.16 -22.63 -41.17
N ASN A 478 -0.95 -23.37 -41.09
CA ASN A 478 -2.17 -22.91 -40.43
C ASN A 478 -2.21 -23.46 -39.00
N CYS A 479 -2.30 -22.60 -37.98
CA CYS A 479 -2.33 -23.06 -36.57
C CYS A 479 -3.24 -22.21 -35.67
N VAL A 480 -3.80 -22.85 -34.64
CA VAL A 480 -4.51 -22.15 -33.54
C VAL A 480 -3.46 -21.66 -32.56
N PHE A 481 -3.28 -20.35 -32.45
CA PHE A 481 -2.31 -19.71 -31.55
C PHE A 481 -2.82 -19.66 -30.10
N SER A 482 -4.09 -19.31 -29.92
CA SER A 482 -4.73 -19.24 -28.61
C SER A 482 -6.22 -19.60 -28.67
N VAL A 483 -6.76 -20.08 -27.54
CA VAL A 483 -8.19 -20.10 -27.25
C VAL A 483 -8.40 -19.67 -25.80
N GLU A 484 -9.14 -18.58 -25.58
CA GLU A 484 -9.50 -18.09 -24.24
C GLU A 484 -10.98 -17.67 -24.14
N LEU A 485 -11.41 -17.21 -22.97
CA LEU A 485 -12.78 -16.74 -22.73
C LEU A 485 -13.05 -15.43 -23.48
N GLN A 486 -14.02 -15.44 -24.39
CA GLN A 486 -14.64 -14.21 -24.87
C GLN A 486 -15.57 -13.68 -23.77
N LEU A 487 -15.31 -12.46 -23.29
CA LEU A 487 -16.18 -11.82 -22.30
C LEU A 487 -17.54 -11.49 -22.92
N PRO A 488 -18.66 -11.63 -22.16
CA PRO A 488 -19.98 -11.25 -22.62
C PRO A 488 -20.15 -9.72 -22.61
N PRO A 489 -21.03 -9.15 -23.46
CA PRO A 489 -21.40 -7.74 -23.40
C PRO A 489 -21.97 -7.35 -22.03
N LYS A 490 -21.57 -6.18 -21.49
CA LYS A 490 -21.96 -5.70 -20.15
C LYS A 490 -23.47 -5.62 -20.01
N ALA A 491 -24.18 -5.10 -21.02
CA ALA A 491 -25.64 -5.01 -21.03
C ALA A 491 -26.34 -6.38 -20.83
N ALA A 492 -25.78 -7.46 -21.37
CA ALA A 492 -26.32 -8.81 -21.20
C ALA A 492 -25.91 -9.43 -19.85
N ALA A 493 -24.66 -9.22 -19.42
CA ALA A 493 -24.18 -9.66 -18.11
C ALA A 493 -24.98 -9.04 -16.95
N LEU A 494 -25.19 -7.72 -16.96
CA LEU A 494 -25.99 -7.00 -15.98
C LEU A 494 -27.47 -7.42 -16.00
N THR A 495 -28.02 -7.72 -17.17
CA THR A 495 -29.40 -8.25 -17.29
C THR A 495 -29.54 -9.63 -16.62
N HIS A 496 -28.50 -10.46 -16.65
CA HIS A 496 -28.47 -11.71 -15.90
C HIS A 496 -28.27 -11.46 -14.39
N LEU A 497 -27.22 -10.71 -14.03
CA LEU A 497 -26.74 -10.53 -12.65
C LEU A 497 -27.70 -9.75 -11.74
N ASP A 498 -28.40 -8.74 -12.28
CA ASP A 498 -29.22 -7.83 -11.47
C ASP A 498 -30.72 -7.93 -11.76
N ARG A 499 -31.10 -8.39 -12.96
CA ARG A 499 -32.51 -8.52 -13.39
C ARG A 499 -32.99 -9.96 -13.52
N GLY A 500 -32.15 -10.96 -13.19
CA GLY A 500 -32.51 -12.38 -13.23
C GLY A 500 -32.79 -12.91 -14.64
N GLY A 501 -32.32 -12.23 -15.68
CA GLY A 501 -32.45 -12.67 -17.07
C GLY A 501 -31.64 -13.94 -17.37
N PRO A 502 -31.84 -14.57 -18.54
CA PRO A 502 -30.99 -15.67 -18.97
C PRO A 502 -29.52 -15.22 -19.07
N PRO A 503 -28.54 -16.06 -18.71
CA PRO A 503 -27.14 -15.73 -18.89
C PRO A 503 -26.82 -15.52 -20.38
N PRO A 504 -25.89 -14.61 -20.72
CA PRO A 504 -25.38 -14.50 -22.08
C PRO A 504 -24.75 -15.82 -22.54
N ALA A 505 -24.73 -16.05 -23.85
CA ALA A 505 -24.02 -17.19 -24.41
C ALA A 505 -22.55 -17.16 -23.97
N ARG A 506 -22.05 -18.26 -23.38
CA ARG A 506 -20.64 -18.37 -23.02
C ARG A 506 -19.84 -18.71 -24.27
N GLU A 507 -18.94 -17.83 -24.67
CA GLU A 507 -18.17 -17.94 -25.91
C GLU A 507 -16.66 -18.04 -25.62
N ALA A 508 -15.90 -18.58 -26.58
CA ALA A 508 -14.45 -18.51 -26.59
C ALA A 508 -13.96 -17.65 -27.76
N LEU A 509 -12.87 -16.92 -27.56
CA LEU A 509 -12.12 -16.25 -28.63
C LEU A 509 -10.93 -17.13 -29.01
N ALA A 510 -10.82 -17.49 -30.28
CA ALA A 510 -9.72 -18.25 -30.85
C ALA A 510 -8.93 -17.39 -31.83
N ILE A 511 -7.61 -17.27 -31.64
CA ILE A 511 -6.73 -16.55 -32.57
C ILE A 511 -6.02 -17.57 -33.46
N ILE A 512 -6.12 -17.37 -34.77
CA ILE A 512 -5.66 -18.34 -35.78
C ILE A 512 -4.72 -17.67 -36.75
N PHE A 513 -3.57 -18.31 -36.97
CA PHE A 513 -2.58 -17.90 -37.95
C PHE A 513 -2.83 -18.70 -39.23
N PHE A 514 -3.07 -18.02 -40.36
CA PHE A 514 -3.24 -18.65 -41.66
C PHE A 514 -2.01 -18.39 -42.54
N GLY A 515 -0.93 -19.14 -42.32
CA GLY A 515 0.30 -19.06 -43.11
C GLY A 515 0.22 -19.76 -44.48
N GLY A 516 -0.64 -20.77 -44.61
CA GLY A 516 -0.69 -21.72 -45.73
C GLY A 516 -1.42 -21.22 -46.98
N GLN A 517 -1.45 -19.91 -47.22
CA GLN A 517 -2.25 -19.28 -48.27
C GLN A 517 -1.51 -18.13 -48.96
N SER A 518 -1.98 -17.73 -50.15
CA SER A 518 -1.30 -16.73 -51.01
C SER A 518 -1.28 -15.30 -50.42
N GLN A 519 -2.15 -15.01 -49.46
CA GLN A 519 -2.13 -13.78 -48.65
C GLN A 519 -2.30 -14.17 -47.17
N PRO A 520 -1.20 -14.48 -46.45
CA PRO A 520 -1.28 -14.85 -45.05
C PRO A 520 -1.92 -13.76 -44.20
N ASN A 521 -2.71 -14.17 -43.21
CA ASN A 521 -3.34 -13.26 -42.25
C ASN A 521 -3.42 -13.88 -40.85
N VAL A 522 -3.79 -13.05 -39.88
CA VAL A 522 -4.32 -13.52 -38.59
C VAL A 522 -5.83 -13.29 -38.59
N SER A 523 -6.56 -14.22 -37.99
CA SER A 523 -8.01 -14.10 -37.77
C SER A 523 -8.38 -14.31 -36.31
N GLU A 524 -9.38 -13.56 -35.86
CA GLU A 524 -10.04 -13.68 -34.56
C GLU A 524 -11.41 -14.34 -34.74
N LEU A 525 -11.60 -15.55 -34.23
CA LEU A 525 -12.82 -16.33 -34.37
C LEU A 525 -13.52 -16.50 -33.02
N VAL A 526 -14.80 -16.14 -32.94
CA VAL A 526 -15.63 -16.39 -31.74
C VAL A 526 -16.40 -17.71 -31.91
N VAL A 527 -16.28 -18.59 -30.92
CA VAL A 527 -16.77 -19.98 -30.92
C VAL A 527 -17.75 -20.19 -29.77
N GLY A 528 -18.92 -20.77 -30.04
CA GLY A 528 -19.94 -20.95 -29.01
C GLY A 528 -21.17 -21.75 -29.46
N PRO A 529 -22.17 -21.96 -28.57
CA PRO A 529 -22.12 -21.67 -27.14
C PRO A 529 -21.43 -22.82 -26.38
N LEU A 530 -20.59 -22.50 -25.39
CA LEU A 530 -19.98 -23.49 -24.51
C LEU A 530 -21.02 -24.07 -23.54
N PRO A 531 -20.91 -25.36 -23.12
CA PRO A 531 -19.78 -26.29 -23.34
C PRO A 531 -19.85 -27.11 -24.64
N HIS A 532 -20.90 -26.95 -25.46
CA HIS A 532 -21.11 -27.74 -26.68
C HIS A 532 -21.22 -26.84 -27.91
N PRO A 533 -20.10 -26.25 -28.37
CA PRO A 533 -20.11 -25.21 -29.39
C PRO A 533 -20.68 -25.69 -30.73
N SER A 534 -21.66 -24.94 -31.25
CA SER A 534 -22.39 -25.24 -32.48
C SER A 534 -22.09 -24.27 -33.61
N TYR A 535 -21.67 -23.03 -33.32
CA TYR A 535 -21.28 -22.00 -34.30
C TYR A 535 -19.83 -21.54 -34.13
N MET A 536 -19.36 -20.81 -35.14
CA MET A 536 -18.09 -20.09 -35.17
C MET A 536 -18.30 -18.87 -36.08
N ARG A 537 -17.90 -17.67 -35.65
CA ARG A 537 -17.94 -16.43 -36.47
C ARG A 537 -16.55 -15.80 -36.52
N ASP A 538 -16.17 -15.27 -37.68
CA ASP A 538 -14.98 -14.42 -37.82
C ASP A 538 -15.36 -12.99 -37.44
N VAL A 539 -14.65 -12.40 -36.48
CA VAL A 539 -14.85 -11.01 -36.01
C VAL A 539 -13.68 -10.10 -36.36
N THR A 540 -12.73 -10.57 -37.19
CA THR A 540 -11.50 -9.83 -37.53
C THR A 540 -11.83 -8.51 -38.23
N VAL A 541 -12.69 -8.57 -39.26
CA VAL A 541 -13.10 -7.37 -40.02
C VAL A 541 -14.11 -6.51 -39.23
N GLU A 542 -14.89 -7.13 -38.35
CA GLU A 542 -15.84 -6.45 -37.45
C GLU A 542 -15.11 -5.52 -36.46
N ARG A 543 -13.97 -5.98 -35.91
CA ARG A 543 -13.16 -5.23 -34.94
C ARG A 543 -12.13 -4.30 -35.60
N HIS A 544 -11.42 -4.81 -36.60
CA HIS A 544 -10.18 -4.18 -37.11
C HIS A 544 -10.37 -3.50 -38.48
N GLY A 545 -11.59 -3.47 -39.02
CA GLY A 545 -11.93 -2.89 -40.33
C GLY A 545 -11.35 -3.63 -41.55
N GLY A 546 -10.60 -4.71 -41.32
CA GLY A 546 -9.91 -5.48 -42.36
C GLY A 546 -9.16 -6.70 -41.79
N PRO A 547 -8.46 -7.48 -42.63
CA PRO A 547 -7.66 -8.62 -42.19
C PRO A 547 -6.39 -8.16 -41.46
N LEU A 548 -6.02 -8.83 -40.36
CA LEU A 548 -4.81 -8.51 -39.60
C LEU A 548 -3.55 -8.94 -40.39
N PRO A 549 -2.59 -8.02 -40.64
CA PRO A 549 -1.36 -8.34 -41.37
C PRO A 549 -0.48 -9.37 -40.65
N TYR A 550 -0.01 -10.38 -41.39
CA TYR A 550 0.64 -11.56 -40.81
C TYR A 550 1.99 -11.31 -40.10
N HIS A 551 2.62 -10.15 -40.32
CA HIS A 551 3.82 -9.75 -39.58
C HIS A 551 3.53 -9.28 -38.16
N ARG A 552 2.30 -8.87 -37.83
CA ARG A 552 1.91 -8.42 -36.48
C ARG A 552 1.86 -9.56 -35.46
N ARG A 553 1.61 -10.80 -35.94
CA ARG A 553 1.45 -12.00 -35.10
C ARG A 553 2.62 -12.15 -34.10
N PRO A 554 2.38 -12.55 -32.84
CA PRO A 554 3.46 -12.95 -31.93
C PRO A 554 4.42 -13.98 -32.55
N VAL A 555 5.67 -14.02 -32.07
CA VAL A 555 6.66 -15.02 -32.51
C VAL A 555 6.36 -16.32 -31.78
N LEU A 556 6.12 -17.39 -32.55
CA LEU A 556 5.86 -18.73 -32.00
C LEU A 556 7.12 -19.28 -31.30
N ILE A 557 6.93 -20.14 -30.30
CA ILE A 557 8.01 -20.93 -29.69
C ILE A 557 8.81 -21.70 -30.75
N ARG A 558 8.13 -22.19 -31.80
CA ARG A 558 8.78 -22.86 -32.92
C ARG A 558 9.62 -21.92 -33.79
N GLU A 559 9.15 -20.69 -33.98
CA GLU A 559 9.85 -19.64 -34.74
C GLU A 559 11.12 -19.20 -34.00
N TYR A 560 11.07 -19.06 -32.67
CA TYR A 560 12.28 -18.88 -31.83
C TYR A 560 13.25 -20.06 -31.95
N LEU A 561 12.77 -21.30 -31.85
CA LEU A 561 13.61 -22.50 -31.97
C LEU A 561 14.28 -22.64 -33.35
N ASP A 562 13.63 -22.18 -34.42
CA ASP A 562 14.24 -22.13 -35.76
C ASP A 562 15.27 -20.99 -35.89
N ILE A 563 15.04 -19.84 -35.24
CA ILE A 563 16.02 -18.74 -35.19
C ILE A 563 17.28 -19.19 -34.43
N ASP A 564 17.12 -19.84 -33.28
CA ASP A 564 18.22 -20.46 -32.54
C ASP A 564 18.90 -21.56 -33.39
N GLN A 565 18.15 -22.39 -34.12
CA GLN A 565 18.74 -23.39 -35.04
C GLN A 565 19.59 -22.73 -36.13
N MET A 566 19.17 -21.58 -36.66
CA MET A 566 19.96 -20.78 -37.59
C MET A 566 21.21 -20.21 -36.91
N ILE A 567 21.05 -19.45 -35.82
CA ILE A 567 22.15 -18.80 -35.09
C ILE A 567 23.21 -19.84 -34.71
N PHE A 568 22.85 -20.89 -33.96
CA PHE A 568 23.82 -21.82 -33.40
C PHE A 568 24.44 -22.79 -34.41
N ASN A 569 23.73 -23.18 -35.48
CA ASN A 569 24.20 -24.22 -36.41
C ASN A 569 24.65 -23.71 -37.78
N ARG A 570 24.23 -22.51 -38.22
CA ARG A 570 24.65 -21.89 -39.50
C ARG A 570 25.57 -20.70 -39.31
N GLU A 571 25.25 -19.84 -38.34
CA GLU A 571 25.84 -18.50 -38.28
C GLU A 571 27.03 -18.41 -37.30
N LEU A 572 26.88 -18.77 -36.02
CA LEU A 572 28.00 -18.77 -35.05
C LEU A 572 29.21 -19.63 -35.46
N PRO A 573 29.07 -20.78 -36.17
CA PRO A 573 30.22 -21.53 -36.68
C PRO A 573 31.11 -20.76 -37.67
N GLN A 574 30.66 -19.62 -38.22
CA GLN A 574 31.47 -18.72 -39.06
C GLN A 574 32.42 -17.82 -38.25
N ALA A 575 32.23 -17.72 -36.93
CA ALA A 575 33.06 -16.96 -36.00
C ALA A 575 33.60 -17.85 -34.86
N ALA A 576 33.93 -19.10 -35.19
CA ALA A 576 34.27 -20.13 -34.21
C ALA A 576 35.61 -19.87 -33.49
N GLY A 577 36.58 -19.24 -34.16
CA GLY A 577 37.87 -18.81 -33.59
C GLY A 577 37.67 -17.73 -32.53
N LEU A 578 36.97 -16.64 -32.89
CA LEU A 578 36.62 -15.57 -31.96
C LEU A 578 35.81 -16.10 -30.78
N LEU A 579 34.76 -16.90 -31.03
CA LEU A 579 33.87 -17.39 -29.97
C LEU A 579 34.57 -18.41 -29.05
N HIS A 580 35.51 -19.20 -29.57
CA HIS A 580 36.37 -20.05 -28.73
C HIS A 580 37.32 -19.22 -27.87
N HIS A 581 37.85 -18.10 -28.39
CA HIS A 581 38.76 -17.20 -27.68
C HIS A 581 38.07 -16.33 -26.61
N CYS A 582 36.97 -15.66 -26.96
CA CYS A 582 36.29 -14.73 -26.05
C CYS A 582 35.42 -15.41 -25.00
N CYS A 583 34.82 -16.54 -25.39
CA CYS A 583 33.54 -16.98 -24.87
C CYS A 583 33.46 -18.51 -24.65
N PHE A 584 34.62 -19.19 -24.68
CA PHE A 584 34.81 -20.64 -24.47
C PHE A 584 33.87 -21.54 -25.31
N TYR A 585 33.39 -21.04 -26.44
CA TYR A 585 32.38 -21.70 -27.27
C TYR A 585 32.92 -23.00 -27.88
N LYS A 586 32.05 -24.02 -27.94
CA LYS A 586 32.29 -25.27 -28.66
C LYS A 586 30.98 -25.71 -29.29
N ILE A 587 31.00 -26.08 -30.56
CA ILE A 587 29.79 -26.47 -31.34
C ILE A 587 28.97 -27.59 -30.64
N GLN A 588 29.60 -28.44 -29.83
CA GLN A 588 28.96 -29.51 -29.05
C GLN A 588 28.46 -29.08 -27.64
N ARG A 589 28.88 -27.93 -27.12
CA ARG A 589 28.55 -27.41 -25.77
C ARG A 589 27.60 -26.22 -25.94
N LYS A 590 26.32 -26.37 -25.62
CA LYS A 590 25.34 -25.26 -25.61
C LYS A 590 25.59 -24.29 -24.43
N ASN A 591 26.75 -23.62 -24.42
CA ASN A 591 27.17 -22.70 -23.35
C ASN A 591 26.69 -21.26 -23.55
N LEU A 592 26.01 -20.96 -24.66
CA LEU A 592 25.41 -19.66 -24.96
C LEU A 592 23.90 -19.83 -25.20
N VAL A 593 23.13 -18.79 -24.86
CA VAL A 593 21.69 -18.65 -25.14
C VAL A 593 21.43 -17.29 -25.78
N THR A 594 20.30 -17.16 -26.48
CA THR A 594 19.86 -15.88 -27.06
C THR A 594 18.79 -15.23 -26.17
N MET A 595 18.70 -13.89 -26.24
CA MET A 595 17.56 -13.13 -25.72
C MET A 595 17.09 -12.20 -26.84
N ASN A 596 15.82 -12.29 -27.22
CA ASN A 596 15.24 -11.41 -28.24
C ASN A 596 15.02 -10.00 -27.68
N THR A 597 14.93 -9.01 -28.57
CA THR A 597 14.28 -7.72 -28.28
C THR A 597 12.92 -7.62 -28.99
N ALA A 598 12.24 -6.50 -28.77
CA ALA A 598 11.13 -6.00 -29.58
C ALA A 598 11.01 -4.47 -29.39
N PRO A 599 10.38 -3.68 -30.29
CA PRO A 599 9.74 -4.08 -31.55
C PRO A 599 10.74 -4.53 -32.63
N ARG A 600 10.23 -5.22 -33.65
CA ARG A 600 11.03 -6.03 -34.59
C ARG A 600 11.30 -5.34 -35.92
N GLY A 601 11.87 -4.14 -35.86
CA GLY A 601 12.25 -3.38 -37.05
C GLY A 601 12.40 -1.88 -36.80
N LEU A 602 12.26 -1.10 -37.88
CA LEU A 602 12.28 0.36 -37.90
C LEU A 602 10.98 0.98 -38.47
N GLN A 603 10.15 0.20 -39.17
CA GLN A 603 8.92 0.63 -39.84
C GLN A 603 7.87 -0.51 -39.89
N SER A 604 6.62 -0.17 -40.23
CA SER A 604 5.54 -1.15 -40.38
C SER A 604 5.87 -2.21 -41.43
N GLY A 605 5.54 -3.47 -41.11
CA GLY A 605 5.79 -4.61 -42.00
C GLY A 605 7.20 -5.21 -41.87
N ASP A 606 8.11 -4.63 -41.10
CA ASP A 606 9.38 -5.29 -40.75
C ASP A 606 9.13 -6.51 -39.82
N ARG A 607 10.09 -7.45 -39.81
CA ARG A 607 10.16 -8.54 -38.80
C ARG A 607 11.62 -8.96 -38.58
N ALA A 608 12.44 -7.97 -38.22
CA ALA A 608 13.86 -8.11 -37.94
C ALA A 608 14.16 -7.81 -36.46
N THR A 609 14.76 -8.78 -35.76
CA THR A 609 14.94 -8.75 -34.30
C THR A 609 16.42 -8.71 -33.95
N TRP A 610 16.82 -7.83 -33.03
CA TRP A 610 18.13 -7.96 -32.38
C TRP A 610 18.06 -9.06 -31.32
N PHE A 611 18.95 -10.04 -31.42
CA PHE A 611 19.17 -11.06 -30.41
C PHE A 611 20.51 -10.80 -29.73
N GLY A 612 20.52 -10.57 -28.42
CA GLY A 612 21.73 -10.55 -27.62
C GLY A 612 22.14 -11.96 -27.19
N LEU A 613 23.44 -12.25 -27.13
CA LEU A 613 23.94 -13.54 -26.66
C LEU A 613 24.50 -13.45 -25.23
N TYR A 614 24.17 -14.45 -24.43
CA TYR A 614 24.48 -14.54 -23.00
C TYR A 614 25.02 -15.92 -22.65
N TYR A 615 25.77 -16.05 -21.56
CA TYR A 615 26.17 -17.35 -21.04
C TYR A 615 24.99 -18.16 -20.51
N ASN A 616 24.89 -19.42 -20.93
CA ASN A 616 23.88 -20.36 -20.47
C ASN A 616 24.22 -20.90 -19.07
N LEU A 617 23.76 -20.20 -18.02
CA LEU A 617 23.96 -20.61 -16.64
C LEU A 617 22.90 -21.60 -16.16
N SER A 618 23.31 -22.52 -15.28
CA SER A 618 22.40 -23.49 -14.64
C SER A 618 22.10 -23.05 -13.21
N GLY A 619 20.81 -22.81 -12.89
CA GLY A 619 20.36 -22.41 -11.55
C GLY A 619 20.53 -20.93 -11.20
N ALA A 620 20.79 -20.06 -12.17
CA ALA A 620 20.82 -18.61 -12.03
C ALA A 620 20.44 -17.92 -13.36
N GLY A 621 19.93 -16.68 -13.29
CA GLY A 621 19.52 -15.93 -14.48
C GLY A 621 20.69 -15.55 -15.41
N PHE A 622 20.61 -15.99 -16.67
CA PHE A 622 21.61 -15.67 -17.69
C PHE A 622 21.67 -14.18 -18.05
N PHE A 623 20.61 -13.41 -17.75
CA PHE A 623 20.41 -12.00 -18.09
C PHE A 623 21.55 -11.06 -17.65
N LEU A 624 22.34 -11.45 -16.65
CA LEU A 624 23.48 -10.66 -16.13
C LEU A 624 24.82 -10.94 -16.84
N HIS A 625 24.85 -11.88 -17.80
CA HIS A 625 26.06 -12.40 -18.44
C HIS A 625 26.12 -12.23 -19.97
N PRO A 626 25.89 -11.01 -20.51
CA PRO A 626 25.98 -10.74 -21.94
C PRO A 626 27.42 -10.88 -22.45
N VAL A 627 27.64 -11.64 -23.53
CA VAL A 627 28.99 -11.81 -24.11
C VAL A 627 29.41 -10.66 -25.05
N GLY A 628 28.55 -9.65 -25.20
CA GLY A 628 28.77 -8.48 -26.04
C GLY A 628 28.60 -8.72 -27.53
N LEU A 629 28.09 -9.89 -27.94
CA LEU A 629 27.64 -10.18 -29.32
C LEU A 629 26.13 -9.99 -29.42
N GLU A 630 25.69 -9.21 -30.41
CA GLU A 630 24.28 -9.01 -30.77
C GLU A 630 24.10 -9.18 -32.28
N LEU A 631 23.03 -9.86 -32.70
CA LEU A 631 22.75 -10.24 -34.09
C LEU A 631 21.39 -9.71 -34.52
N LEU A 632 21.31 -8.96 -35.62
CA LEU A 632 20.04 -8.53 -36.22
C LEU A 632 19.56 -9.60 -37.21
N VAL A 633 18.62 -10.44 -36.79
CA VAL A 633 18.05 -11.53 -37.61
C VAL A 633 16.77 -11.06 -38.28
N ASP A 634 16.71 -11.14 -39.61
CA ASP A 634 15.48 -11.02 -40.38
C ASP A 634 14.79 -12.38 -40.49
N HIS A 635 13.63 -12.48 -39.84
CA HIS A 635 12.77 -13.67 -39.84
C HIS A 635 11.40 -13.39 -40.48
N LYS A 636 11.33 -12.42 -41.41
CA LYS A 636 10.11 -12.04 -42.13
C LYS A 636 9.62 -13.07 -43.14
N ALA A 637 10.53 -13.81 -43.78
CA ALA A 637 10.17 -14.79 -44.79
C ALA A 637 9.40 -15.97 -44.17
N LEU A 638 8.41 -16.53 -44.90
CA LEU A 638 7.61 -17.66 -44.41
C LEU A 638 8.39 -18.97 -44.33
N ASP A 639 9.47 -19.07 -45.12
CA ASP A 639 10.41 -20.18 -45.15
C ASP A 639 11.70 -19.79 -44.39
N PRO A 640 12.01 -20.45 -43.25
CA PRO A 640 13.23 -20.20 -42.48
C PRO A 640 14.55 -20.40 -43.24
N ALA A 641 14.57 -21.08 -44.40
CA ALA A 641 15.77 -21.16 -45.23
C ALA A 641 16.23 -19.76 -45.71
N HIS A 642 15.29 -18.86 -45.95
CA HIS A 642 15.51 -17.50 -46.47
C HIS A 642 15.80 -16.45 -45.38
N TRP A 643 15.88 -16.83 -44.10
CA TRP A 643 16.25 -15.93 -43.02
C TRP A 643 17.74 -15.56 -43.07
N THR A 644 18.07 -14.33 -42.66
CA THR A 644 19.42 -13.74 -42.79
C THR A 644 19.80 -12.92 -41.57
N ILE A 645 21.10 -12.81 -41.29
CA ILE A 645 21.62 -11.78 -40.39
C ILE A 645 21.86 -10.52 -41.23
N GLN A 646 21.12 -9.43 -40.93
CA GLN A 646 21.28 -8.14 -41.59
C GLN A 646 22.44 -7.33 -41.00
N LYS A 647 22.80 -7.57 -39.73
CA LYS A 647 23.90 -6.88 -39.05
C LYS A 647 24.44 -7.66 -37.86
N VAL A 648 25.73 -7.47 -37.58
CA VAL A 648 26.41 -7.98 -36.38
C VAL A 648 26.94 -6.79 -35.58
N PHE A 649 26.84 -6.89 -34.25
CA PHE A 649 27.46 -5.97 -33.32
C PHE A 649 28.28 -6.75 -32.29
N TYR A 650 29.55 -6.39 -32.10
CA TYR A 650 30.44 -7.04 -31.14
C TYR A 650 31.23 -6.02 -30.33
N GLN A 651 31.04 -6.04 -29.01
CA GLN A 651 31.80 -5.30 -27.99
C GLN A 651 32.03 -3.80 -28.28
N GLY A 652 31.04 -3.14 -28.90
CA GLY A 652 31.10 -1.71 -29.25
C GLY A 652 31.37 -1.40 -30.73
N ARG A 653 31.51 -2.40 -31.59
CA ARG A 653 31.75 -2.24 -33.05
C ARG A 653 30.69 -2.97 -33.88
N TYR A 654 30.32 -2.40 -35.02
CA TYR A 654 29.45 -3.04 -36.01
C TYR A 654 30.26 -3.75 -37.10
N TYR A 655 29.67 -4.83 -37.62
CA TYR A 655 30.19 -5.66 -38.71
C TYR A 655 29.04 -6.03 -39.65
N GLU A 656 29.35 -6.35 -40.90
CA GLU A 656 28.35 -6.75 -41.91
C GLU A 656 27.92 -8.21 -41.74
N SER A 657 28.81 -9.09 -41.30
CA SER A 657 28.55 -10.52 -41.07
C SER A 657 29.47 -11.11 -40.01
N LEU A 658 29.18 -12.33 -39.54
CA LEU A 658 30.04 -13.06 -38.62
C LEU A 658 31.37 -13.47 -39.27
N ALA A 659 31.36 -13.84 -40.55
CA ALA A 659 32.59 -14.10 -41.31
C ALA A 659 33.49 -12.84 -41.37
N GLN A 660 32.93 -11.64 -41.58
CA GLN A 660 33.71 -10.39 -41.58
C GLN A 660 34.28 -10.01 -40.19
N LEU A 661 33.60 -10.44 -39.13
CA LEU A 661 34.07 -10.31 -37.75
C LEU A 661 35.23 -11.28 -37.48
N GLU A 662 35.13 -12.54 -37.92
CA GLU A 662 36.21 -13.53 -37.85
C GLU A 662 37.43 -13.12 -38.67
N ASP A 663 37.25 -12.68 -39.92
CA ASP A 663 38.34 -12.18 -40.79
C ASP A 663 39.14 -11.05 -40.12
N GLN A 664 38.45 -10.15 -39.40
CA GLN A 664 39.11 -9.09 -38.64
C GLN A 664 39.72 -9.58 -37.33
N PHE A 665 39.16 -10.60 -36.68
CA PHE A 665 39.73 -11.19 -35.46
C PHE A 665 41.03 -11.93 -35.77
N GLU A 666 41.03 -12.84 -36.76
CA GLU A 666 42.22 -13.59 -37.21
C GLU A 666 43.30 -12.66 -37.79
N ALA A 667 42.92 -11.52 -38.39
CA ALA A 667 43.86 -10.47 -38.80
C ALA A 667 44.40 -9.61 -37.64
N GLY A 668 44.00 -9.86 -36.38
CA GLY A 668 44.43 -9.10 -35.21
C GLY A 668 43.84 -7.67 -35.11
N LEU A 669 42.76 -7.39 -35.85
CA LEU A 669 42.12 -6.07 -35.95
C LEU A 669 40.94 -5.89 -34.96
N VAL A 670 40.62 -6.92 -34.17
CA VAL A 670 39.60 -6.89 -33.11
C VAL A 670 40.29 -7.01 -31.76
N ASN A 671 40.18 -5.98 -30.92
CA ASN A 671 40.60 -6.06 -29.52
C ASN A 671 39.48 -6.73 -28.71
N VAL A 672 39.70 -7.96 -28.25
CA VAL A 672 38.69 -8.80 -27.60
C VAL A 672 38.77 -8.68 -26.09
N VAL A 673 37.64 -8.41 -25.45
CA VAL A 673 37.45 -8.65 -24.01
C VAL A 673 37.02 -10.10 -23.84
N VAL A 674 37.85 -10.91 -23.20
CA VAL A 674 37.52 -12.28 -22.78
C VAL A 674 36.64 -12.19 -21.52
N ILE A 675 35.53 -12.91 -21.50
CA ILE A 675 34.50 -12.81 -20.45
C ILE A 675 34.41 -14.16 -19.73
N PRO A 676 34.55 -14.24 -18.39
CA PRO A 676 34.53 -15.52 -17.65
C PRO A 676 33.26 -16.36 -17.91
N ASP A 677 33.35 -17.69 -18.03
CA ASP A 677 32.18 -18.60 -18.13
C ASP A 677 31.66 -19.09 -16.76
N ASN A 678 32.26 -18.63 -15.65
CA ASN A 678 31.91 -19.03 -14.29
C ASN A 678 32.38 -17.98 -13.25
N GLY A 679 31.77 -17.98 -12.06
CA GLY A 679 32.12 -17.10 -10.95
C GLY A 679 31.34 -17.42 -9.67
N THR A 680 31.31 -16.50 -8.71
CA THR A 680 30.61 -16.64 -7.43
C THR A 680 29.94 -15.33 -6.99
N GLY A 681 28.98 -15.42 -6.05
CA GLY A 681 28.22 -14.27 -5.56
C GLY A 681 26.92 -14.04 -6.33
N GLY A 682 26.26 -12.90 -6.08
CA GLY A 682 24.87 -12.65 -6.47
C GLY A 682 24.59 -12.65 -7.97
N SER A 683 25.56 -12.31 -8.83
CA SER A 683 25.38 -12.42 -10.28
C SER A 683 25.39 -13.87 -10.79
N TRP A 684 26.05 -14.79 -10.07
CA TRP A 684 26.25 -16.18 -10.47
C TRP A 684 25.37 -17.19 -9.74
N SER A 685 24.72 -16.79 -8.63
CA SER A 685 23.88 -17.65 -7.81
C SER A 685 22.69 -16.90 -7.21
N LEU A 686 21.48 -17.39 -7.48
CA LEU A 686 20.27 -16.97 -6.77
C LEU A 686 20.20 -17.56 -5.34
N LYS A 687 20.88 -18.70 -5.11
CA LYS A 687 20.90 -19.39 -3.82
C LYS A 687 21.79 -18.67 -2.81
N SER A 688 21.24 -18.41 -1.62
CA SER A 688 22.00 -17.91 -0.46
C SER A 688 23.10 -18.89 -0.04
N PRO A 689 24.33 -18.41 0.24
CA PRO A 689 25.39 -19.22 0.85
C PRO A 689 25.24 -19.36 2.38
N VAL A 690 24.33 -18.59 2.99
CA VAL A 690 24.10 -18.57 4.46
C VAL A 690 23.04 -19.63 4.82
N PRO A 691 23.27 -20.49 5.84
CA PRO A 691 22.27 -21.46 6.28
C PRO A 691 21.02 -20.77 6.87
N PRO A 692 19.84 -21.42 6.81
CA PRO A 692 18.61 -20.86 7.40
C PRO A 692 18.76 -20.56 8.90
N GLY A 693 18.34 -19.36 9.30
CA GLY A 693 18.18 -18.96 10.70
C GLY A 693 16.79 -19.29 11.25
N PRO A 694 16.39 -18.67 12.38
CA PRO A 694 15.07 -18.87 12.97
C PRO A 694 13.91 -18.48 12.05
N ALA A 695 12.78 -19.16 12.23
CA ALA A 695 11.57 -19.00 11.42
C ALA A 695 11.04 -17.54 11.45
N PRO A 696 10.61 -16.98 10.30
CA PRO A 696 9.97 -15.67 10.24
C PRO A 696 8.59 -15.67 10.93
N PRO A 697 7.98 -14.49 11.15
CA PRO A 697 6.60 -14.42 11.62
C PRO A 697 5.63 -15.13 10.67
N LEU A 698 4.70 -15.87 11.25
CA LEU A 698 3.67 -16.62 10.52
C LEU A 698 2.28 -16.13 10.93
N GLN A 699 1.38 -16.01 9.95
CA GLN A 699 -0.02 -15.63 10.15
C GLN A 699 -0.94 -16.85 10.05
N PHE A 700 -1.96 -16.92 10.91
CA PHE A 700 -3.02 -17.93 10.88
C PHE A 700 -4.40 -17.34 11.25
N HIS A 701 -5.48 -18.03 10.87
CA HIS A 701 -6.83 -17.68 11.31
C HIS A 701 -7.18 -18.50 12.56
N PRO A 702 -7.42 -17.90 13.75
CA PRO A 702 -7.66 -18.67 14.98
C PRO A 702 -8.95 -19.50 14.98
N GLN A 703 -9.93 -19.11 14.17
CA GLN A 703 -11.27 -19.71 14.11
C GLN A 703 -11.67 -20.10 12.67
N GLY A 704 -10.68 -20.32 11.81
CA GLY A 704 -10.84 -20.65 10.39
C GLY A 704 -10.95 -19.41 9.46
N PRO A 705 -10.81 -19.60 8.13
CA PRO A 705 -10.89 -18.50 7.16
C PRO A 705 -12.24 -17.79 7.18
N ARG A 706 -12.23 -16.46 7.04
CA ARG A 706 -13.45 -15.61 7.07
C ARG A 706 -13.92 -15.18 5.67
N PHE A 707 -13.37 -15.84 4.66
CA PHE A 707 -13.71 -15.73 3.25
C PHE A 707 -13.82 -17.15 2.64
N SER A 708 -14.40 -17.23 1.45
CA SER A 708 -14.54 -18.47 0.68
C SER A 708 -14.18 -18.21 -0.77
N VAL A 709 -13.70 -19.25 -1.45
CA VAL A 709 -13.41 -19.24 -2.89
C VAL A 709 -14.14 -20.43 -3.53
N GLN A 710 -14.97 -20.17 -4.53
CA GLN A 710 -15.72 -21.19 -5.26
C GLN A 710 -15.52 -21.00 -6.77
N GLY A 711 -14.68 -21.85 -7.37
CA GLY A 711 -14.24 -21.65 -8.75
C GLY A 711 -13.50 -20.32 -8.88
N ASN A 712 -14.06 -19.38 -9.64
CA ASN A 712 -13.50 -18.04 -9.79
C ASN A 712 -14.26 -16.94 -9.01
N GLN A 713 -15.18 -17.30 -8.11
CA GLN A 713 -15.86 -16.35 -7.23
C GLN A 713 -15.20 -16.33 -5.84
N VAL A 714 -15.01 -15.13 -5.28
CA VAL A 714 -14.60 -14.90 -3.88
C VAL A 714 -15.76 -14.24 -3.14
N ALA A 715 -16.02 -14.68 -1.90
CA ALA A 715 -17.01 -14.08 -1.02
C ALA A 715 -16.52 -14.04 0.44
N SER A 716 -16.62 -12.86 1.07
CA SER A 716 -16.44 -12.62 2.50
C SER A 716 -17.70 -12.00 3.11
N SER A 717 -17.64 -11.57 4.38
CA SER A 717 -18.74 -10.85 5.05
C SER A 717 -19.05 -9.46 4.45
N MET A 718 -18.14 -8.89 3.67
CA MET A 718 -18.26 -7.53 3.11
C MET A 718 -18.07 -7.47 1.59
N TRP A 719 -17.23 -8.33 1.02
CA TRP A 719 -16.82 -8.26 -0.38
C TRP A 719 -17.23 -9.52 -1.16
N THR A 720 -17.81 -9.32 -2.34
CA THR A 720 -17.98 -10.38 -3.34
C THR A 720 -17.48 -9.92 -4.70
N PHE A 721 -16.69 -10.74 -5.39
CA PHE A 721 -16.23 -10.48 -6.75
C PHE A 721 -15.95 -11.79 -7.49
N SER A 722 -15.97 -11.74 -8.81
CA SER A 722 -15.36 -12.77 -9.66
C SER A 722 -13.95 -12.35 -10.05
N PHE A 723 -13.03 -13.29 -10.21
CA PHE A 723 -11.69 -13.04 -10.77
C PHE A 723 -11.42 -13.86 -12.03
N GLY A 724 -10.29 -13.58 -12.68
CA GLY A 724 -9.76 -14.36 -13.76
C GLY A 724 -8.45 -13.77 -14.30
N LEU A 725 -7.99 -14.38 -15.39
CA LEU A 725 -6.79 -13.99 -16.11
C LEU A 725 -7.14 -13.92 -17.61
N GLY A 726 -6.73 -12.86 -18.29
CA GLY A 726 -6.63 -12.82 -19.74
C GLY A 726 -5.32 -13.43 -20.15
N ALA A 727 -5.30 -14.29 -21.18
CA ALA A 727 -4.07 -14.92 -21.66
C ALA A 727 -2.99 -13.87 -21.98
N PHE A 728 -3.43 -12.70 -22.43
CA PHE A 728 -2.58 -11.60 -22.85
C PHE A 728 -2.53 -10.44 -21.87
N SER A 729 -3.67 -9.83 -21.52
CA SER A 729 -3.71 -8.66 -20.64
C SER A 729 -3.44 -8.96 -19.17
N GLY A 730 -3.55 -10.22 -18.73
CA GLY A 730 -3.26 -10.61 -17.35
C GLY A 730 -4.45 -10.46 -16.37
N PRO A 731 -4.20 -10.14 -15.09
CA PRO A 731 -5.21 -10.24 -14.02
C PRO A 731 -6.41 -9.30 -14.17
N ARG A 732 -7.59 -9.81 -13.82
CA ARG A 732 -8.87 -9.09 -13.94
C ARG A 732 -9.90 -9.55 -12.90
N ILE A 733 -10.67 -8.61 -12.38
CA ILE A 733 -11.75 -8.83 -11.42
C ILE A 733 -13.05 -8.16 -11.90
N PHE A 734 -14.20 -8.77 -11.59
CA PHE A 734 -15.51 -8.45 -12.16
C PHE A 734 -16.63 -8.52 -11.12
N ASP A 735 -17.72 -7.78 -11.39
CA ASP A 735 -18.93 -7.70 -10.54
C ASP A 735 -18.57 -7.47 -9.06
N ILE A 736 -17.80 -6.41 -8.81
CA ILE A 736 -17.19 -6.12 -7.52
C ILE A 736 -18.24 -5.43 -6.65
N ARG A 737 -18.72 -6.12 -5.62
CA ARG A 737 -19.77 -5.63 -4.72
C ARG A 737 -19.27 -5.50 -3.29
N PHE A 738 -19.63 -4.39 -2.64
CA PHE A 738 -19.48 -4.16 -1.21
C PHE A 738 -20.85 -4.22 -0.54
N GLN A 739 -21.00 -5.11 0.45
CA GLN A 739 -22.26 -5.37 1.17
C GLN A 739 -23.47 -5.65 0.26
N GLY A 740 -23.21 -6.15 -0.97
CA GLY A 740 -24.21 -6.49 -1.99
C GLY A 740 -24.45 -5.41 -3.07
N GLU A 741 -24.02 -4.16 -2.85
CA GLU A 741 -24.09 -3.10 -3.86
C GLU A 741 -22.83 -3.12 -4.75
N ARG A 742 -23.00 -3.04 -6.08
CA ARG A 742 -21.85 -2.98 -7.00
C ARG A 742 -21.15 -1.63 -6.90
N VAL A 743 -19.82 -1.69 -6.94
CA VAL A 743 -18.92 -0.52 -7.03
C VAL A 743 -18.29 -0.43 -8.43
N ALA A 744 -17.86 -1.56 -8.99
CA ALA A 744 -17.23 -1.64 -10.30
C ALA A 744 -17.68 -2.90 -11.07
N TYR A 745 -17.86 -2.77 -12.39
CA TYR A 745 -18.16 -3.90 -13.27
C TYR A 745 -16.90 -4.69 -13.62
N GLU A 746 -15.79 -4.00 -13.94
CA GLU A 746 -14.49 -4.58 -14.28
C GLU A 746 -13.35 -3.71 -13.70
N VAL A 747 -12.36 -4.35 -13.07
CA VAL A 747 -11.02 -3.76 -12.89
C VAL A 747 -9.99 -4.75 -13.44
N SER A 748 -9.21 -4.34 -14.43
CA SER A 748 -8.31 -5.25 -15.15
C SER A 748 -6.99 -4.61 -15.54
N VAL A 749 -5.91 -5.41 -15.48
CA VAL A 749 -4.64 -5.09 -16.13
C VAL A 749 -4.87 -5.10 -17.64
N GLN A 750 -4.33 -4.08 -18.30
CA GLN A 750 -4.44 -3.88 -19.74
C GLN A 750 -3.12 -4.19 -20.44
N GLU A 751 -2.04 -3.54 -19.99
CA GLU A 751 -0.71 -3.61 -20.61
C GLU A 751 0.38 -3.34 -19.57
N ALA A 752 1.59 -3.85 -19.83
CA ALA A 752 2.81 -3.42 -19.17
C ALA A 752 3.89 -3.09 -20.20
N LEU A 753 4.59 -1.98 -19.96
CA LEU A 753 5.52 -1.37 -20.90
C LEU A 753 6.87 -1.13 -20.22
N THR A 754 7.95 -1.53 -20.89
CA THR A 754 9.31 -1.14 -20.50
C THR A 754 10.08 -0.51 -21.66
N ILE A 755 10.57 0.72 -21.47
CA ILE A 755 11.29 1.49 -22.50
C ILE A 755 12.75 1.66 -22.08
N TYR A 756 13.66 1.04 -22.82
CA TYR A 756 15.08 1.02 -22.47
C TYR A 756 15.93 2.13 -23.11
N GLY A 757 16.88 2.65 -22.34
CA GLY A 757 18.06 3.36 -22.82
C GLY A 757 19.28 2.43 -22.82
N GLY A 758 20.12 2.55 -23.85
CA GLY A 758 21.30 1.69 -23.99
C GLY A 758 22.28 2.22 -25.03
N ASN A 759 23.52 1.75 -24.95
CA ASN A 759 24.54 1.99 -25.98
C ASN A 759 24.69 0.83 -26.98
N SER A 760 24.25 -0.38 -26.64
CA SER A 760 24.17 -1.50 -27.59
C SER A 760 22.87 -1.44 -28.42
N PRO A 761 22.88 -1.98 -29.66
CA PRO A 761 21.71 -2.00 -30.53
C PRO A 761 20.43 -2.56 -29.89
N ALA A 762 20.56 -3.67 -29.16
CA ALA A 762 19.45 -4.32 -28.47
C ALA A 762 18.81 -3.39 -27.44
N ALA A 763 19.56 -2.97 -26.42
CA ALA A 763 19.05 -2.12 -25.35
C ALA A 763 18.57 -0.74 -25.86
N LEU A 764 19.22 -0.16 -26.87
CA LEU A 764 18.80 1.08 -27.51
C LEU A 764 17.43 0.98 -28.21
N ARG A 765 17.04 -0.22 -28.67
CA ARG A 765 15.79 -0.46 -29.42
C ARG A 765 14.67 -1.08 -28.60
N THR A 766 14.95 -1.70 -27.44
CA THR A 766 13.93 -2.44 -26.67
C THR A 766 12.81 -1.55 -26.13
N ARG A 767 11.59 -1.78 -26.61
CA ARG A 767 10.33 -1.30 -26.01
C ARG A 767 9.37 -2.50 -25.95
N TYR A 768 9.29 -3.14 -24.78
CA TYR A 768 8.40 -4.27 -24.59
C TYR A 768 6.98 -3.82 -24.28
N MET A 769 6.00 -4.40 -24.96
CA MET A 769 4.57 -4.39 -24.61
C MET A 769 4.26 -5.82 -24.15
N ASP A 770 4.35 -6.04 -22.84
CA ASP A 770 4.42 -7.36 -22.22
C ASP A 770 3.14 -8.19 -22.45
N GLY A 771 1.99 -7.55 -22.62
CA GLY A 771 0.72 -8.17 -23.01
C GLY A 771 0.76 -8.86 -24.39
N SER A 772 1.63 -8.40 -25.29
CA SER A 772 1.85 -9.05 -26.60
C SER A 772 2.72 -10.31 -26.52
N PHE A 773 3.47 -10.51 -25.43
CA PHE A 773 4.06 -11.80 -25.09
C PHE A 773 3.05 -12.65 -24.31
N GLY A 774 2.40 -12.03 -23.33
CA GLY A 774 1.20 -12.50 -22.64
C GLY A 774 1.37 -12.53 -21.12
N ILE A 775 0.86 -11.52 -20.42
CA ILE A 775 0.96 -11.39 -18.96
C ILE A 775 0.28 -12.58 -18.26
N GLY A 776 -0.82 -13.10 -18.84
CA GLY A 776 -1.44 -14.35 -18.38
C GLY A 776 -0.65 -15.60 -18.79
N LYS A 777 -0.22 -15.70 -20.05
CA LYS A 777 0.58 -16.81 -20.59
C LYS A 777 1.84 -17.10 -19.76
N TYR A 778 2.48 -16.04 -19.28
CA TYR A 778 3.69 -16.09 -18.46
C TYR A 778 3.41 -15.96 -16.95
N SER A 779 2.16 -16.20 -16.50
CA SER A 779 1.90 -16.39 -15.07
C SER A 779 2.54 -17.68 -14.55
N THR A 780 3.09 -17.67 -13.35
CA THR A 780 3.91 -18.78 -12.80
C THR A 780 3.43 -19.23 -11.42
N PRO A 781 3.63 -20.49 -11.02
CA PRO A 781 3.17 -21.03 -9.73
C PRO A 781 3.61 -20.18 -8.53
N LEU A 782 2.67 -19.85 -7.64
CA LEU A 782 2.95 -19.06 -6.45
C LEU A 782 3.53 -19.95 -5.35
N THR A 783 4.80 -19.72 -5.01
CA THR A 783 5.54 -20.53 -4.03
C THR A 783 4.97 -20.32 -2.63
N ARG A 784 4.40 -21.39 -2.05
CA ARG A 784 3.69 -21.34 -0.76
C ARG A 784 4.56 -20.82 0.36
N GLY A 785 4.16 -19.70 0.96
CA GLY A 785 4.89 -19.04 2.06
C GLY A 785 6.04 -18.12 1.62
N VAL A 786 6.22 -17.90 0.31
CA VAL A 786 7.17 -16.94 -0.25
C VAL A 786 6.41 -15.87 -1.06
N ASP A 787 5.59 -16.31 -2.01
CA ASP A 787 4.86 -15.39 -2.91
C ASP A 787 3.53 -14.91 -2.30
N CYS A 788 2.99 -15.67 -1.34
CA CYS A 788 1.84 -15.33 -0.50
C CYS A 788 2.01 -15.98 0.90
N PRO A 789 1.22 -15.59 1.92
CA PRO A 789 1.21 -16.28 3.21
C PRO A 789 0.97 -17.80 3.07
N TYR A 790 1.59 -18.58 3.96
CA TYR A 790 1.63 -20.04 3.85
C TYR A 790 0.24 -20.70 3.85
N LEU A 791 -0.69 -20.12 4.61
CA LEU A 791 -2.09 -20.57 4.77
C LEU A 791 -3.08 -19.86 3.81
N ALA A 792 -2.59 -19.15 2.79
CA ALA A 792 -3.46 -18.65 1.72
C ALA A 792 -4.16 -19.80 0.97
N THR A 793 -5.32 -19.51 0.38
CA THR A 793 -6.01 -20.40 -0.56
C THR A 793 -5.40 -20.20 -1.94
N TYR A 794 -4.76 -21.22 -2.49
CA TYR A 794 -4.14 -21.19 -3.82
C TYR A 794 -5.10 -21.79 -4.85
N VAL A 795 -5.09 -21.28 -6.08
CA VAL A 795 -6.04 -21.66 -7.13
C VAL A 795 -5.31 -21.82 -8.47
N ASP A 796 -5.58 -22.92 -9.16
CA ASP A 796 -5.01 -23.22 -10.48
C ASP A 796 -5.60 -22.35 -11.60
N TRP A 797 -4.85 -22.18 -12.69
CA TRP A 797 -5.34 -21.59 -13.94
C TRP A 797 -5.18 -22.54 -15.12
N HIS A 798 -6.18 -22.58 -16.00
CA HIS A 798 -6.19 -23.42 -17.20
C HIS A 798 -6.21 -22.56 -18.47
N PHE A 799 -5.39 -22.93 -19.46
CA PHE A 799 -5.18 -22.13 -20.67
C PHE A 799 -4.88 -23.01 -21.90
N LEU A 800 -5.17 -22.51 -23.10
CA LEU A 800 -4.83 -23.17 -24.36
C LEU A 800 -4.06 -22.15 -25.22
N LEU A 801 -2.73 -22.22 -25.15
CA LEU A 801 -1.80 -21.30 -25.81
C LEU A 801 -0.64 -22.08 -26.42
N GLU A 802 -0.38 -21.79 -27.71
CA GLU A 802 0.61 -22.46 -28.56
C GLU A 802 0.57 -23.99 -28.41
N SER A 803 -0.64 -24.56 -28.51
CA SER A 803 -0.89 -26.00 -28.46
C SER A 803 -2.30 -26.32 -28.94
N GLN A 804 -2.54 -27.52 -29.48
CA GLN A 804 -3.89 -28.06 -29.68
C GLN A 804 -4.53 -28.57 -28.37
N THR A 805 -3.91 -28.30 -27.22
CA THR A 805 -4.33 -28.83 -25.92
C THR A 805 -4.26 -27.78 -24.81
N PRO A 806 -5.23 -27.77 -23.89
CA PRO A 806 -5.09 -27.08 -22.61
C PRO A 806 -3.84 -27.48 -21.81
N LYS A 807 -3.48 -26.62 -20.86
CA LYS A 807 -2.42 -26.76 -19.87
C LYS A 807 -2.91 -26.16 -18.56
N THR A 808 -2.28 -26.52 -17.45
CA THR A 808 -2.57 -25.96 -16.12
C THR A 808 -1.30 -25.33 -15.55
N ILE A 809 -1.40 -24.09 -15.05
CA ILE A 809 -0.45 -23.56 -14.07
C ILE A 809 -1.08 -23.82 -12.71
N HIS A 810 -0.47 -24.73 -11.94
CA HIS A 810 -0.89 -25.01 -10.57
C HIS A 810 -0.49 -23.87 -9.64
N ASP A 811 -1.29 -23.62 -8.58
CA ASP A 811 -1.07 -22.53 -7.62
C ASP A 811 -0.93 -21.13 -8.29
N ALA A 812 -1.59 -20.89 -9.44
CA ALA A 812 -1.46 -19.67 -10.26
C ALA A 812 -1.92 -18.37 -9.56
N PHE A 813 -2.96 -18.48 -8.74
CA PHE A 813 -3.48 -17.39 -7.92
C PHE A 813 -3.41 -17.73 -6.44
N CYS A 814 -3.42 -16.72 -5.58
CA CYS A 814 -3.69 -16.91 -4.16
C CYS A 814 -4.69 -15.87 -3.64
N VAL A 815 -5.52 -16.29 -2.69
CA VAL A 815 -6.50 -15.47 -1.98
C VAL A 815 -6.30 -15.64 -0.47
N PHE A 816 -6.21 -14.53 0.26
CA PHE A 816 -5.96 -14.52 1.70
C PHE A 816 -6.46 -13.25 2.39
N GLU A 817 -6.80 -13.34 3.68
CA GLU A 817 -6.83 -12.16 4.55
C GLU A 817 -5.41 -11.86 5.05
N GLN A 818 -5.05 -10.58 5.15
CA GLN A 818 -3.80 -10.10 5.72
C GLN A 818 -4.11 -9.09 6.82
N ASN A 819 -3.60 -9.34 8.03
CA ASN A 819 -3.55 -8.36 9.10
C ASN A 819 -2.38 -7.42 8.81
N GLN A 820 -2.65 -6.12 8.72
CA GLN A 820 -1.66 -5.13 8.28
C GLN A 820 -0.64 -4.76 9.37
N GLY A 821 -0.91 -5.11 10.64
CA GLY A 821 -0.14 -4.62 11.79
C GLY A 821 -0.35 -3.11 12.05
N LEU A 822 -1.49 -2.58 11.60
CA LEU A 822 -1.88 -1.16 11.63
C LEU A 822 -3.39 -1.05 11.93
N PRO A 823 -3.86 -0.04 12.67
CA PRO A 823 -5.29 0.24 12.81
C PRO A 823 -5.86 0.95 11.57
N LEU A 824 -6.97 0.44 11.03
CA LEU A 824 -7.76 1.12 9.99
C LEU A 824 -8.26 2.48 10.48
N ARG A 825 -8.70 2.51 11.73
CA ARG A 825 -9.11 3.70 12.47
C ARG A 825 -8.89 3.48 13.96
N ARG A 826 -8.53 4.55 14.68
CA ARG A 826 -8.59 4.61 16.14
C ARG A 826 -8.78 6.03 16.64
N HIS A 827 -9.39 6.16 17.81
CA HIS A 827 -9.37 7.36 18.63
C HIS A 827 -9.17 6.96 20.09
N HIS A 828 -8.29 7.68 20.79
CA HIS A 828 -8.11 7.61 22.24
C HIS A 828 -8.32 9.02 22.74
N SER A 829 -9.10 9.18 23.81
CA SER A 829 -9.56 10.50 24.26
C SER A 829 -9.25 10.68 25.74
N ASP A 830 -8.21 11.45 26.05
CA ASP A 830 -7.88 11.87 27.42
C ASP A 830 -8.46 13.24 27.80
N PHE A 831 -9.22 13.85 26.88
CA PHE A 831 -9.72 15.21 27.01
C PHE A 831 -11.25 15.19 27.11
N ASN A 832 -11.79 15.70 28.23
CA ASN A 832 -13.22 15.82 28.57
C ASN A 832 -14.08 14.54 28.66
N SER A 833 -13.71 13.45 27.97
CA SER A 833 -14.49 12.21 27.89
C SER A 833 -13.55 11.03 27.63
N TYR A 834 -13.39 10.15 28.63
CA TYR A 834 -12.36 9.10 28.64
C TYR A 834 -12.83 7.80 27.98
N TYR A 835 -12.30 7.52 26.79
CA TYR A 835 -12.59 6.29 26.03
C TYR A 835 -11.52 5.95 24.97
N PHE A 836 -11.52 4.69 24.56
CA PHE A 836 -10.86 4.18 23.36
C PHE A 836 -11.89 3.59 22.41
N GLY A 837 -11.71 3.83 21.11
CA GLY A 837 -12.44 3.14 20.05
C GLY A 837 -11.56 2.94 18.82
N GLY A 838 -11.39 1.70 18.38
CA GLY A 838 -10.48 1.37 17.27
C GLY A 838 -10.80 0.06 16.56
N LEU A 839 -10.10 -0.19 15.45
CA LEU A 839 -10.27 -1.35 14.59
C LEU A 839 -8.93 -1.64 13.89
N ALA A 840 -8.40 -2.85 14.09
CA ALA A 840 -7.24 -3.35 13.34
C ALA A 840 -7.58 -3.46 11.85
N GLU A 841 -6.68 -3.08 10.95
CA GLU A 841 -6.88 -3.30 9.53
C GLU A 841 -6.56 -4.76 9.15
N THR A 842 -7.58 -5.48 8.69
CA THR A 842 -7.45 -6.74 7.97
C THR A 842 -8.01 -6.54 6.58
N VAL A 843 -7.17 -6.75 5.55
CA VAL A 843 -7.55 -6.64 4.14
C VAL A 843 -7.70 -8.03 3.52
N LEU A 844 -8.53 -8.15 2.49
CA LEU A 844 -8.62 -9.35 1.63
C LEU A 844 -7.80 -9.10 0.37
N VAL A 845 -6.91 -10.02 0.00
CA VAL A 845 -6.01 -9.90 -1.16
C VAL A 845 -6.30 -11.01 -2.16
N PHE A 846 -6.36 -10.65 -3.45
CA PHE A 846 -6.21 -11.55 -4.59
C PHE A 846 -4.91 -11.21 -5.33
N ARG A 847 -4.06 -12.21 -5.56
CA ARG A 847 -2.75 -12.04 -6.22
C ARG A 847 -2.52 -13.02 -7.37
N SER A 848 -1.79 -12.54 -8.38
CA SER A 848 -1.17 -13.31 -9.47
C SER A 848 0.27 -12.82 -9.67
N VAL A 849 1.17 -13.63 -10.23
CA VAL A 849 2.54 -13.21 -10.58
C VAL A 849 2.89 -13.64 -12.00
N SER A 850 3.41 -12.70 -12.80
CA SER A 850 3.78 -12.90 -14.20
C SER A 850 5.29 -12.76 -14.40
N THR A 851 5.96 -13.82 -14.86
CA THR A 851 7.41 -13.85 -15.08
C THR A 851 7.74 -13.71 -16.57
N LEU A 852 7.83 -12.47 -17.05
CA LEU A 852 8.11 -12.13 -18.45
C LEU A 852 9.61 -11.93 -18.67
N LEU A 853 10.23 -12.91 -19.35
CA LEU A 853 11.68 -12.98 -19.61
C LEU A 853 12.49 -12.90 -18.31
N ASN A 854 12.93 -11.70 -17.95
CA ASN A 854 13.74 -11.40 -16.76
C ASN A 854 12.91 -10.90 -15.57
N TYR A 855 11.77 -10.23 -15.80
CA TYR A 855 10.97 -9.60 -14.74
C TYR A 855 9.86 -10.49 -14.20
N ASP A 856 9.67 -10.43 -12.89
CA ASP A 856 8.56 -11.02 -12.14
C ASP A 856 7.66 -9.88 -11.65
N TYR A 857 6.53 -9.65 -12.32
CA TYR A 857 5.53 -8.67 -11.90
C TYR A 857 4.53 -9.31 -10.93
N VAL A 858 4.44 -8.76 -9.71
CA VAL A 858 3.45 -9.16 -8.70
C VAL A 858 2.24 -8.24 -8.84
N TRP A 859 1.06 -8.82 -9.07
CA TRP A 859 -0.19 -8.09 -9.29
C TRP A 859 -1.16 -8.34 -8.12
N ASP A 860 -1.53 -7.29 -7.41
CA ASP A 860 -2.39 -7.33 -6.23
C ASP A 860 -3.69 -6.54 -6.45
N MET A 861 -4.82 -7.17 -6.14
CA MET A 861 -6.11 -6.53 -5.92
C MET A 861 -6.47 -6.69 -4.44
N ILE A 862 -6.54 -5.59 -3.71
CA ILE A 862 -6.65 -5.53 -2.25
C ILE A 862 -7.98 -4.85 -1.88
N PHE A 863 -8.74 -5.47 -0.98
CA PHE A 863 -10.09 -5.05 -0.62
C PHE A 863 -10.12 -4.69 0.87
N HIS A 864 -10.39 -3.41 1.17
CA HIS A 864 -10.34 -2.85 2.51
C HIS A 864 -11.71 -2.91 3.22
N PRO A 865 -11.77 -3.04 4.55
CA PRO A 865 -13.02 -3.15 5.32
C PRO A 865 -13.87 -1.86 5.37
N ASN A 866 -13.37 -0.73 4.86
CA ASN A 866 -14.10 0.55 4.74
C ASN A 866 -14.75 0.77 3.35
N GLY A 867 -14.72 -0.24 2.47
CA GLY A 867 -15.24 -0.14 1.10
C GLY A 867 -14.25 0.39 0.07
N ALA A 868 -12.99 0.65 0.43
CA ALA A 868 -11.95 0.99 -0.54
C ALA A 868 -11.32 -0.26 -1.21
N ILE A 869 -10.82 -0.08 -2.42
CA ILE A 869 -10.04 -1.07 -3.19
C ILE A 869 -8.67 -0.46 -3.48
N GLU A 870 -7.59 -1.20 -3.30
CA GLU A 870 -6.24 -0.84 -3.79
C GLU A 870 -5.83 -1.81 -4.90
N VAL A 871 -5.32 -1.28 -6.00
CA VAL A 871 -4.69 -2.01 -7.09
C VAL A 871 -3.20 -1.69 -7.06
N LYS A 872 -2.35 -2.71 -7.03
CA LYS A 872 -0.90 -2.53 -6.89
C LYS A 872 -0.12 -3.50 -7.78
N VAL A 873 0.95 -3.01 -8.37
CA VAL A 873 1.96 -3.81 -9.08
C VAL A 873 3.35 -3.56 -8.48
N HIS A 874 4.12 -4.63 -8.30
CA HIS A 874 5.55 -4.57 -7.99
C HIS A 874 6.36 -5.25 -9.09
N ALA A 875 7.55 -4.73 -9.41
CA ALA A 875 8.55 -5.45 -10.19
C ALA A 875 9.60 -6.09 -9.27
N THR A 876 9.90 -7.37 -9.49
CA THR A 876 11.09 -8.08 -8.99
C THR A 876 11.62 -8.99 -10.11
N GLY A 877 12.48 -9.96 -9.82
CA GLY A 877 13.20 -10.72 -10.86
C GLY A 877 14.51 -10.05 -11.27
N TYR A 878 15.11 -10.56 -12.35
CA TYR A 878 16.36 -10.04 -12.89
C TYR A 878 16.11 -8.77 -13.70
N ILE A 879 17.09 -7.87 -13.70
CA ILE A 879 17.16 -6.80 -14.71
C ILE A 879 17.57 -7.36 -16.07
N SER A 880 17.09 -6.76 -17.15
CA SER A 880 17.75 -6.89 -18.45
C SER A 880 19.08 -6.12 -18.41
N SER A 881 20.15 -6.66 -19.01
CA SER A 881 21.47 -6.04 -18.98
C SER A 881 22.17 -6.12 -20.34
N SER A 882 23.09 -5.19 -20.61
CA SER A 882 23.94 -5.22 -21.80
C SER A 882 25.41 -5.36 -21.43
N PHE A 883 26.25 -5.72 -22.40
CA PHE A 883 27.70 -5.74 -22.20
C PHE A 883 28.21 -4.32 -21.90
N LEU A 884 29.14 -4.21 -20.94
CA LEU A 884 29.73 -2.96 -20.49
C LEU A 884 30.87 -2.52 -21.43
N PHE A 885 30.62 -1.51 -22.26
CA PHE A 885 31.64 -0.88 -23.12
C PHE A 885 31.46 0.63 -23.22
N GLY A 886 32.52 1.34 -23.59
CA GLY A 886 32.48 2.76 -23.97
C GLY A 886 31.87 3.69 -22.92
N ALA A 887 31.08 4.67 -23.36
CA ALA A 887 30.45 5.69 -22.50
C ALA A 887 29.17 5.19 -21.80
N ALA A 888 29.21 3.98 -21.23
CA ALA A 888 28.07 3.27 -20.63
C ALA A 888 27.31 4.07 -19.55
N GLN A 889 28.00 4.89 -18.75
CA GLN A 889 27.44 5.64 -17.61
C GLN A 889 26.29 6.61 -17.96
N LYS A 890 26.07 6.93 -19.24
CA LYS A 890 24.90 7.72 -19.68
C LYS A 890 23.61 6.90 -19.79
N TYR A 891 23.70 5.57 -19.70
CA TYR A 891 22.62 4.63 -19.99
C TYR A 891 22.39 3.62 -18.84
N GLY A 892 22.90 3.90 -17.64
CA GLY A 892 22.79 3.02 -16.48
C GLY A 892 24.12 2.82 -15.75
N ASN A 893 24.12 1.96 -14.73
CA ASN A 893 25.29 1.72 -13.88
C ASN A 893 26.01 0.40 -14.21
N ARG A 894 27.31 0.34 -13.89
CA ARG A 894 28.05 -0.93 -13.84
C ARG A 894 27.57 -1.73 -12.63
N VAL A 895 26.94 -2.88 -12.88
CA VAL A 895 26.39 -3.78 -11.84
C VAL A 895 27.13 -5.12 -11.75
N GLY A 896 28.04 -5.37 -12.69
CA GLY A 896 28.93 -6.53 -12.72
C GLY A 896 30.23 -6.20 -13.44
N GLU A 897 31.16 -7.16 -13.53
CA GLU A 897 32.48 -6.89 -14.13
C GLU A 897 32.36 -6.46 -15.61
N HIS A 898 31.51 -7.14 -16.38
CA HIS A 898 31.22 -6.83 -17.78
C HIS A 898 29.75 -6.44 -18.01
N THR A 899 29.01 -6.12 -16.96
CA THR A 899 27.55 -5.99 -16.96
C THR A 899 27.12 -4.54 -16.74
N LEU A 900 26.42 -3.96 -17.72
CA LEU A 900 25.70 -2.68 -17.63
C LEU A 900 24.23 -2.96 -17.31
N GLY A 901 23.77 -2.51 -16.14
CA GLY A 901 22.35 -2.50 -15.81
C GLY A 901 21.70 -1.31 -16.51
N THR A 902 20.92 -1.56 -17.56
CA THR A 902 20.45 -0.54 -18.51
C THR A 902 19.25 0.23 -17.96
N VAL A 903 19.28 1.56 -18.07
CA VAL A 903 18.18 2.45 -17.62
C VAL A 903 16.89 2.18 -18.41
N HIS A 904 15.75 2.22 -17.74
CA HIS A 904 14.44 2.07 -18.37
C HIS A 904 13.31 2.63 -17.52
N THR A 905 12.15 2.91 -18.14
CA THR A 905 10.88 3.10 -17.42
C THR A 905 10.14 1.78 -17.28
N HIS A 906 9.30 1.67 -16.26
CA HIS A 906 8.16 0.76 -16.19
C HIS A 906 6.87 1.59 -16.21
N SER A 907 5.91 1.20 -17.04
CA SER A 907 4.58 1.81 -17.12
C SER A 907 3.53 0.69 -17.24
N ALA A 908 2.58 0.60 -16.30
CA ALA A 908 1.47 -0.37 -16.33
C ALA A 908 0.14 0.36 -16.50
N HIS A 909 -0.74 -0.17 -17.35
CA HIS A 909 -2.05 0.39 -17.64
C HIS A 909 -3.19 -0.48 -17.12
N PHE A 910 -4.24 0.17 -16.61
CA PHE A 910 -5.37 -0.49 -15.98
C PHE A 910 -6.69 0.13 -16.46
N LYS A 911 -7.69 -0.73 -16.64
CA LYS A 911 -9.08 -0.37 -16.93
C LYS A 911 -9.89 -0.45 -15.64
N VAL A 912 -10.74 0.55 -15.42
CA VAL A 912 -11.51 0.74 -14.19
C VAL A 912 -12.94 1.16 -14.57
N ASP A 913 -13.77 0.14 -14.83
CA ASP A 913 -15.17 0.26 -15.26
C ASP A 913 -16.06 0.39 -14.00
N LEU A 914 -16.42 1.63 -13.64
CA LEU A 914 -17.03 2.02 -12.35
C LEU A 914 -18.54 2.24 -12.47
N ASP A 915 -19.34 1.32 -11.95
CA ASP A 915 -20.80 1.41 -11.86
C ASP A 915 -21.22 2.12 -10.54
N VAL A 916 -20.79 3.37 -10.31
CA VAL A 916 -21.02 4.03 -9.00
C VAL A 916 -22.52 4.25 -8.76
N ALA A 917 -23.11 3.38 -7.92
CA ALA A 917 -24.54 3.33 -7.63
C ALA A 917 -25.45 3.18 -8.87
N GLY A 918 -24.90 2.65 -9.98
CA GLY A 918 -25.56 2.57 -11.28
C GLY A 918 -24.61 2.93 -12.43
N LEU A 919 -25.09 2.85 -13.67
CA LEU A 919 -24.29 3.14 -14.87
C LEU A 919 -24.04 4.65 -15.03
N GLU A 920 -25.10 5.46 -14.93
CA GLU A 920 -25.09 6.91 -15.19
C GLU A 920 -24.14 7.66 -14.22
N ASN A 921 -22.96 8.06 -14.71
CA ASN A 921 -21.85 8.58 -13.90
C ASN A 921 -21.31 9.94 -14.40
N TRP A 922 -20.68 10.71 -13.51
CA TRP A 922 -20.18 12.07 -13.76
C TRP A 922 -18.74 12.31 -13.27
N VAL A 923 -17.96 12.98 -14.13
CA VAL A 923 -16.64 13.64 -13.97
C VAL A 923 -16.47 14.71 -12.86
N TRP A 924 -16.19 14.42 -11.59
CA TRP A 924 -15.92 15.49 -10.59
C TRP A 924 -14.44 15.67 -10.25
N ALA A 925 -13.98 16.93 -10.34
CA ALA A 925 -12.67 17.40 -9.88
C ALA A 925 -12.82 18.43 -8.74
N GLU A 926 -12.18 18.16 -7.61
CA GLU A 926 -12.11 19.06 -6.45
C GLU A 926 -10.68 19.30 -5.98
N ASP A 927 -10.42 20.53 -5.53
CA ASP A 927 -9.12 20.96 -5.01
C ASP A 927 -9.29 22.08 -3.97
N MET A 928 -8.20 22.76 -3.61
CA MET A 928 -8.16 23.84 -2.63
C MET A 928 -7.65 25.16 -3.21
N ALA A 929 -8.21 26.27 -2.73
CA ALA A 929 -7.71 27.62 -2.99
C ALA A 929 -7.56 28.41 -1.69
N PHE A 930 -6.60 29.34 -1.63
CA PHE A 930 -6.51 30.35 -0.58
C PHE A 930 -7.01 31.69 -1.09
N VAL A 931 -7.96 32.30 -0.36
CA VAL A 931 -8.57 33.58 -0.69
C VAL A 931 -8.25 34.61 0.41
N PRO A 932 -7.59 35.74 0.09
CA PRO A 932 -7.39 36.83 1.03
C PRO A 932 -8.73 37.34 1.56
N THR A 933 -8.92 37.30 2.87
CA THR A 933 -10.18 37.62 3.54
C THR A 933 -9.92 38.55 4.73
N THR A 934 -10.64 39.67 4.80
CA THR A 934 -10.65 40.56 5.98
C THR A 934 -11.20 39.82 7.20
N VAL A 935 -10.56 39.96 8.36
CA VAL A 935 -11.00 39.32 9.61
C VAL A 935 -12.28 40.00 10.11
N PRO A 936 -13.45 39.33 10.17
CA PRO A 936 -14.72 40.04 10.41
C PRO A 936 -14.85 40.71 11.77
N TRP A 937 -14.10 40.26 12.78
CA TRP A 937 -14.07 40.86 14.12
C TRP A 937 -12.89 41.82 14.35
N HIS A 938 -12.00 41.97 13.37
CA HIS A 938 -10.85 42.89 13.36
C HIS A 938 -10.58 43.35 11.90
N PRO A 939 -11.42 44.25 11.33
CA PRO A 939 -11.39 44.57 9.89
C PRO A 939 -10.08 45.20 9.38
N GLU A 940 -9.22 45.66 10.27
CA GLU A 940 -7.86 46.14 10.02
C GLU A 940 -6.87 45.02 9.65
N HIS A 941 -7.21 43.75 9.92
CA HIS A 941 -6.38 42.58 9.64
C HIS A 941 -6.95 41.70 8.51
N GLN A 942 -6.06 40.99 7.79
CA GLN A 942 -6.41 40.01 6.76
C GLN A 942 -5.82 38.63 7.06
N VAL A 943 -6.48 37.58 6.56
CA VAL A 943 -6.05 36.18 6.64
C VAL A 943 -6.23 35.47 5.30
N GLN A 944 -5.40 34.47 5.03
CA GLN A 944 -5.57 33.57 3.88
C GLN A 944 -6.57 32.46 4.24
N ARG A 945 -7.79 32.53 3.70
CA ARG A 945 -8.88 31.58 3.98
C ARG A 945 -8.85 30.43 2.98
N MET A 946 -8.72 29.20 3.46
CA MET A 946 -8.85 28.01 2.61
C MET A 946 -10.30 27.82 2.18
N GLN A 947 -10.52 27.45 0.91
CA GLN A 947 -11.81 27.11 0.32
C GLN A 947 -11.66 25.88 -0.59
N VAL A 948 -12.71 25.07 -0.71
CA VAL A 948 -12.77 23.96 -1.67
C VAL A 948 -13.22 24.52 -3.03
N THR A 949 -12.50 24.17 -4.09
CA THR A 949 -12.95 24.37 -5.48
C THR A 949 -13.63 23.08 -5.98
N ARG A 950 -14.67 23.22 -6.79
CA ARG A 950 -15.36 22.08 -7.43
C ARG A 950 -15.58 22.38 -8.91
N LYS A 951 -15.27 21.44 -9.79
CA LYS A 951 -15.50 21.51 -11.24
C LYS A 951 -16.09 20.18 -11.71
N LEU A 952 -17.20 20.25 -12.45
CA LEU A 952 -17.67 19.15 -13.29
C LEU A 952 -16.87 19.11 -14.60
N LEU A 953 -16.49 17.93 -15.03
CA LEU A 953 -15.81 17.63 -16.28
C LEU A 953 -16.85 17.01 -17.23
N GLU A 954 -17.06 17.63 -18.39
CA GLU A 954 -18.23 17.33 -19.25
C GLU A 954 -17.85 16.58 -20.55
N THR A 955 -16.58 16.60 -20.95
CA THR A 955 -16.03 15.85 -22.09
C THR A 955 -14.74 15.12 -21.71
N GLU A 956 -14.39 14.11 -22.50
CA GLU A 956 -13.24 13.21 -22.27
C GLU A 956 -11.91 13.96 -22.13
N GLU A 957 -11.65 14.99 -22.96
CA GLU A 957 -10.44 15.82 -22.89
C GLU A 957 -10.32 16.57 -21.57
N GLN A 958 -11.44 16.89 -20.92
CA GLN A 958 -11.43 17.54 -19.61
C GLN A 958 -11.06 16.58 -18.48
N ALA A 959 -11.19 15.28 -18.70
CA ALA A 959 -10.82 14.20 -17.79
C ALA A 959 -9.57 13.41 -18.22
N ALA A 960 -8.93 13.79 -19.33
CA ALA A 960 -7.66 13.27 -19.79
C ALA A 960 -6.50 14.12 -19.24
N PHE A 961 -5.68 13.53 -18.35
CA PHE A 961 -4.61 14.20 -17.63
C PHE A 961 -3.23 13.67 -18.06
N PRO A 962 -2.46 14.42 -18.89
CA PRO A 962 -1.12 14.01 -19.31
C PRO A 962 -0.12 13.85 -18.17
N LEU A 963 0.87 12.96 -18.36
CA LEU A 963 2.03 12.82 -17.45
C LEU A 963 2.76 14.17 -17.31
N GLY A 964 3.12 14.51 -16.07
CA GLY A 964 3.75 15.79 -15.73
C GLY A 964 2.80 16.99 -15.73
N GLY A 965 1.54 16.81 -16.12
CA GLY A 965 0.48 17.80 -15.94
C GLY A 965 0.04 17.93 -14.48
N ALA A 966 -0.63 19.05 -14.15
CA ALA A 966 -1.26 19.21 -12.85
C ALA A 966 -2.56 18.41 -12.78
N THR A 967 -2.63 17.43 -11.87
CA THR A 967 -3.82 16.62 -11.59
C THR A 967 -4.63 17.20 -10.41
N PRO A 968 -5.97 17.14 -10.44
CA PRO A 968 -6.80 17.53 -9.29
C PRO A 968 -6.53 16.63 -8.08
N ARG A 969 -6.41 17.21 -6.88
CA ARG A 969 -6.19 16.45 -5.64
C ARG A 969 -7.29 15.42 -5.38
N TYR A 970 -8.53 15.75 -5.71
CA TYR A 970 -9.68 14.84 -5.65
C TYR A 970 -10.28 14.73 -7.04
N LEU A 971 -10.12 13.57 -7.67
CA LEU A 971 -10.84 13.21 -8.90
C LEU A 971 -11.71 11.99 -8.59
N TYR A 972 -13.01 12.07 -8.89
CA TYR A 972 -13.96 11.02 -8.56
C TYR A 972 -15.10 10.91 -9.56
N LEU A 973 -15.50 9.68 -9.88
CA LEU A 973 -16.74 9.39 -10.58
C LEU A 973 -17.88 9.38 -9.56
N ALA A 974 -19.04 9.94 -9.89
CA ALA A 974 -20.21 9.94 -9.02
C ALA A 974 -21.53 9.77 -9.76
N SER A 975 -22.51 9.22 -9.05
CA SER A 975 -23.90 9.11 -9.46
C SER A 975 -24.66 10.44 -9.37
N ASN A 976 -25.82 10.52 -10.04
CA ASN A 976 -26.83 11.53 -9.72
C ASN A 976 -27.50 11.29 -8.35
N HIS A 977 -27.42 10.08 -7.81
CA HIS A 977 -27.89 9.75 -6.48
C HIS A 977 -27.00 10.40 -5.41
N SER A 978 -27.62 11.09 -4.46
CA SER A 978 -26.94 11.64 -3.28
C SER A 978 -27.07 10.74 -2.06
N ASN A 979 -26.11 10.83 -1.13
CA ASN A 979 -26.26 10.29 0.22
C ASN A 979 -27.24 11.14 1.06
N LYS A 980 -27.52 10.70 2.29
CA LYS A 980 -28.40 11.37 3.27
C LYS A 980 -28.06 12.85 3.54
N TRP A 981 -26.82 13.26 3.26
CA TRP A 981 -26.34 14.63 3.48
C TRP A 981 -26.44 15.52 2.23
N GLY A 982 -26.95 14.99 1.12
CA GLY A 982 -27.15 15.74 -0.13
C GLY A 982 -25.91 15.84 -1.02
N HIS A 983 -24.85 15.09 -0.73
CA HIS A 983 -23.66 15.00 -1.58
C HIS A 983 -23.78 13.83 -2.58
N PRO A 984 -23.38 14.00 -3.85
CA PRO A 984 -23.35 12.90 -4.83
C PRO A 984 -22.54 11.70 -4.32
N ARG A 985 -23.07 10.49 -4.52
CA ARG A 985 -22.41 9.24 -4.14
C ARG A 985 -21.26 8.97 -5.12
N GLY A 986 -20.01 9.06 -4.67
CA GLY A 986 -18.83 8.99 -5.54
C GLY A 986 -17.75 7.98 -5.11
N TYR A 987 -16.95 7.54 -6.07
CA TYR A 987 -15.69 6.82 -5.83
C TYR A 987 -14.51 7.61 -6.40
N ARG A 988 -13.59 7.99 -5.50
CA ARG A 988 -12.37 8.73 -5.81
C ARG A 988 -11.26 7.81 -6.28
N ILE A 989 -10.62 8.18 -7.39
CA ILE A 989 -9.41 7.55 -7.88
C ILE A 989 -8.20 8.31 -7.29
N GLN A 990 -7.27 7.60 -6.65
CA GLN A 990 -6.08 8.17 -6.02
C GLN A 990 -4.84 7.37 -6.45
N ILE A 991 -4.09 7.92 -7.40
CA ILE A 991 -2.96 7.23 -8.07
C ILE A 991 -1.69 7.32 -7.22
N LEU A 992 -0.90 6.24 -7.25
CA LEU A 992 0.44 6.12 -6.65
C LEU A 992 1.43 5.74 -7.75
N SER A 993 2.15 6.74 -8.29
CA SER A 993 3.06 6.57 -9.41
C SER A 993 4.23 7.55 -9.33
N PHE A 994 5.40 7.12 -9.81
CA PHE A 994 6.62 7.92 -9.93
C PHE A 994 7.12 7.90 -11.39
N ALA A 995 6.18 7.86 -12.34
CA ALA A 995 6.42 7.62 -13.76
C ALA A 995 7.53 8.52 -14.34
N GLY A 996 8.32 7.93 -15.24
CA GLY A 996 9.29 8.68 -16.05
C GLY A 996 8.60 9.54 -17.13
N GLU A 997 9.41 10.23 -17.92
CA GLU A 997 8.90 10.87 -19.14
C GLU A 997 8.43 9.78 -20.14
N PRO A 998 7.23 9.91 -20.74
CA PRO A 998 6.74 8.96 -21.74
C PRO A 998 7.54 9.07 -23.03
N LEU A 999 7.41 8.10 -23.93
CA LEU A 999 8.04 8.21 -25.25
C LEU A 999 7.50 9.46 -26.00
N PRO A 1000 8.37 10.31 -26.59
CA PRO A 1000 7.90 11.50 -27.28
C PRO A 1000 6.98 11.18 -28.47
N GLN A 1001 5.87 11.93 -28.59
CA GLN A 1001 4.86 11.81 -29.67
C GLN A 1001 5.40 11.92 -31.10
N ASN A 1002 6.62 12.46 -31.29
CA ASN A 1002 7.27 12.49 -32.60
C ASN A 1002 7.95 11.15 -32.98
N SER A 1003 7.98 10.19 -32.06
CA SER A 1003 8.33 8.79 -32.32
C SER A 1003 7.19 8.10 -33.08
N SER A 1004 7.50 7.56 -34.26
CA SER A 1004 6.54 6.83 -35.08
C SER A 1004 6.02 5.51 -34.48
N MET A 1005 6.42 5.16 -33.25
CA MET A 1005 5.97 3.96 -32.51
C MET A 1005 5.03 4.29 -31.34
N GLU A 1006 4.93 5.55 -30.93
CA GLU A 1006 4.26 5.96 -29.68
C GLU A 1006 2.75 5.68 -29.69
N ARG A 1007 2.10 5.77 -30.85
CA ARG A 1007 0.67 5.43 -31.05
C ARG A 1007 0.29 4.02 -30.56
N ALA A 1008 1.23 3.08 -30.47
CA ALA A 1008 0.97 1.72 -30.02
C ALA A 1008 0.79 1.56 -28.50
N PHE A 1009 1.12 2.61 -27.74
CA PHE A 1009 1.01 2.66 -26.28
C PHE A 1009 0.76 4.10 -25.81
N SER A 1010 -0.06 4.84 -26.56
CA SER A 1010 -0.37 6.26 -26.33
C SER A 1010 -1.04 6.55 -24.98
N TRP A 1011 -1.57 5.52 -24.31
CA TRP A 1011 -1.98 5.53 -22.92
C TRP A 1011 -0.84 5.91 -21.96
N GLU A 1012 0.43 5.60 -22.30
CA GLU A 1012 1.61 5.94 -21.47
C GLU A 1012 1.67 7.44 -21.17
N ARG A 1013 1.19 8.27 -22.11
CA ARG A 1013 1.22 9.74 -21.98
C ARG A 1013 0.28 10.29 -20.92
N TYR A 1014 -0.62 9.52 -20.33
CA TYR A 1014 -1.66 10.00 -19.41
C TYR A 1014 -1.47 9.37 -18.03
N HIS A 1015 -1.56 10.18 -16.97
CA HIS A 1015 -1.76 9.65 -15.60
C HIS A 1015 -3.11 8.92 -15.53
N LEU A 1016 -4.14 9.54 -16.12
CA LEU A 1016 -5.51 9.06 -16.15
C LEU A 1016 -6.27 9.67 -17.32
N ALA A 1017 -7.20 8.90 -17.89
CA ALA A 1017 -8.27 9.40 -18.74
C ALA A 1017 -9.62 8.78 -18.32
N VAL A 1018 -10.73 9.41 -18.69
CA VAL A 1018 -12.08 8.81 -18.55
C VAL A 1018 -12.79 8.97 -19.90
N THR A 1019 -13.32 7.88 -20.42
CA THR A 1019 -14.04 7.82 -21.69
C THR A 1019 -15.45 7.28 -21.49
N GLN A 1020 -16.30 7.39 -22.51
CA GLN A 1020 -17.50 6.54 -22.56
C GLN A 1020 -17.10 5.05 -22.60
N ARG A 1021 -17.95 4.20 -22.03
CA ARG A 1021 -17.72 2.74 -21.95
C ARG A 1021 -18.43 2.01 -23.10
N LYS A 1022 -17.65 1.51 -24.05
CA LYS A 1022 -18.14 0.84 -25.28
C LYS A 1022 -17.79 -0.65 -25.31
N GLU A 1023 -18.44 -1.44 -26.17
CA GLU A 1023 -18.10 -2.88 -26.33
C GLU A 1023 -16.96 -3.08 -27.36
N GLU A 1024 -16.83 -2.13 -28.28
CA GLU A 1024 -15.80 -1.99 -29.32
C GLU A 1024 -14.50 -1.34 -28.82
N GLU A 1025 -14.50 -0.75 -27.62
CA GLU A 1025 -13.32 -0.23 -26.91
C GLU A 1025 -12.96 -1.12 -25.67
N PRO A 1026 -12.88 -2.47 -25.79
CA PRO A 1026 -12.80 -3.35 -24.62
C PRO A 1026 -11.43 -3.32 -23.92
N SER A 1027 -10.39 -2.90 -24.65
CA SER A 1027 -8.97 -3.00 -24.27
C SER A 1027 -8.19 -1.79 -24.81
N SER A 1028 -7.27 -1.22 -24.03
CA SER A 1028 -6.39 -0.10 -24.46
C SER A 1028 -5.14 -0.54 -25.24
N THR A 1029 -4.94 -1.84 -25.44
CA THR A 1029 -3.82 -2.43 -26.17
C THR A 1029 -4.28 -3.61 -27.03
N SER A 1030 -3.37 -4.16 -27.83
CA SER A 1030 -3.57 -5.39 -28.60
C SER A 1030 -2.28 -6.19 -28.70
N ILE A 1031 -2.37 -7.52 -28.73
CA ILE A 1031 -1.22 -8.43 -28.88
C ILE A 1031 -0.43 -8.26 -30.19
N PHE A 1032 -1.04 -7.52 -31.11
CA PHE A 1032 -0.52 -7.21 -32.43
C PHE A 1032 0.26 -5.89 -32.46
N ASN A 1033 0.21 -5.07 -31.39
CA ASN A 1033 0.92 -3.79 -31.30
C ASN A 1033 2.43 -3.97 -31.22
N GLN A 1034 2.94 -4.94 -30.44
CA GLN A 1034 4.39 -5.11 -30.21
C GLN A 1034 5.22 -5.30 -31.49
N ASN A 1035 4.71 -6.03 -32.48
CA ASN A 1035 5.46 -6.37 -33.69
C ASN A 1035 5.18 -5.39 -34.85
N ASP A 1036 4.26 -4.44 -34.68
CA ASP A 1036 3.93 -3.40 -35.67
C ASP A 1036 3.47 -2.09 -35.02
N PRO A 1037 4.26 -1.47 -34.12
CA PRO A 1037 3.83 -0.26 -33.40
C PRO A 1037 3.69 0.98 -34.29
N TRP A 1038 4.17 0.91 -35.53
CA TRP A 1038 4.04 1.96 -36.54
C TRP A 1038 2.67 1.99 -37.23
N ALA A 1039 1.97 0.87 -37.19
CA ALA A 1039 0.57 0.74 -37.60
C ALA A 1039 -0.12 -0.10 -36.52
N PRO A 1040 -0.41 0.47 -35.34
CA PRO A 1040 -0.98 -0.28 -34.23
C PRO A 1040 -2.35 -0.87 -34.60
N THR A 1041 -2.76 -1.87 -33.84
CA THR A 1041 -4.08 -2.50 -33.97
C THR A 1041 -5.10 -1.89 -33.01
N VAL A 1042 -4.63 -1.36 -31.88
CA VAL A 1042 -5.37 -0.44 -31.00
C VAL A 1042 -4.46 0.76 -30.70
N ASP A 1043 -4.97 1.98 -30.89
CA ASP A 1043 -4.37 3.21 -30.37
C ASP A 1043 -5.35 3.81 -29.35
N PHE A 1044 -4.95 3.87 -28.09
CA PHE A 1044 -5.79 4.37 -27.00
C PHE A 1044 -6.19 5.85 -27.18
N ASN A 1045 -5.41 6.64 -27.91
CA ASN A 1045 -5.74 8.03 -28.21
C ASN A 1045 -7.07 8.15 -28.97
N ASP A 1046 -7.42 7.16 -29.79
CA ASP A 1046 -8.63 7.21 -30.62
C ASP A 1046 -9.92 7.06 -29.76
N PHE A 1047 -9.80 6.62 -28.50
CA PHE A 1047 -10.90 6.56 -27.52
C PHE A 1047 -11.21 7.91 -26.86
N ILE A 1048 -10.35 8.93 -27.01
CA ILE A 1048 -10.54 10.29 -26.47
C ILE A 1048 -10.92 11.18 -27.65
N ASN A 1049 -12.22 11.35 -27.90
CA ASN A 1049 -12.74 11.88 -29.16
C ASN A 1049 -13.87 12.93 -28.99
N ASN A 1050 -13.87 13.64 -27.86
CA ASN A 1050 -14.78 14.72 -27.49
C ASN A 1050 -16.24 14.25 -27.35
N GLU A 1051 -16.46 13.01 -26.94
CA GLU A 1051 -17.74 12.56 -26.41
C GLU A 1051 -18.01 13.17 -25.02
N THR A 1052 -19.25 13.04 -24.53
CA THR A 1052 -19.64 13.56 -23.20
C THR A 1052 -19.49 12.49 -22.13
N ILE A 1053 -19.06 12.92 -20.94
CA ILE A 1053 -18.86 12.05 -19.75
C ILE A 1053 -19.78 12.47 -18.59
N ALA A 1054 -20.98 12.95 -18.92
CA ALA A 1054 -21.90 13.61 -18.00
C ALA A 1054 -23.25 12.89 -17.89
N GLY A 1055 -23.25 11.73 -17.23
CA GLY A 1055 -24.43 10.89 -16.99
C GLY A 1055 -24.48 9.61 -17.81
N GLU A 1056 -23.35 9.21 -18.38
CA GLU A 1056 -23.19 8.04 -19.25
C GLU A 1056 -22.56 6.86 -18.49
N ASP A 1057 -22.48 5.69 -19.13
CA ASP A 1057 -21.66 4.56 -18.66
C ASP A 1057 -20.17 4.92 -18.88
N LEU A 1058 -19.40 5.05 -17.79
CA LEU A 1058 -18.03 5.59 -17.82
C LEU A 1058 -16.97 4.55 -17.45
N VAL A 1059 -15.85 4.58 -18.18
CA VAL A 1059 -14.66 3.79 -17.85
C VAL A 1059 -13.46 4.72 -17.63
N ALA A 1060 -12.82 4.58 -16.47
CA ALA A 1060 -11.57 5.24 -16.16
C ALA A 1060 -10.38 4.36 -16.56
N TRP A 1061 -9.34 5.00 -17.06
CA TRP A 1061 -8.12 4.37 -17.55
C TRP A 1061 -6.95 4.98 -16.77
N VAL A 1062 -6.10 4.15 -16.16
CA VAL A 1062 -5.08 4.59 -15.20
C VAL A 1062 -3.71 4.06 -15.57
N THR A 1063 -2.71 4.94 -15.63
CA THR A 1063 -1.29 4.57 -15.80
C THR A 1063 -0.55 4.73 -14.47
N ALA A 1064 0.13 3.67 -14.03
CA ALA A 1064 1.04 3.71 -12.89
C ALA A 1064 2.41 3.14 -13.28
N GLY A 1065 3.49 3.85 -12.93
CA GLY A 1065 4.84 3.52 -13.38
C GLY A 1065 5.94 4.17 -12.56
N PHE A 1066 7.20 3.88 -12.91
CA PHE A 1066 8.39 4.47 -12.31
C PHE A 1066 9.60 4.43 -13.25
N LEU A 1067 10.59 5.30 -13.00
CA LEU A 1067 11.91 5.24 -13.63
C LEU A 1067 12.82 4.28 -12.85
N HIS A 1068 13.45 3.33 -13.54
CA HIS A 1068 14.45 2.42 -12.97
C HIS A 1068 15.82 2.70 -13.59
N ILE A 1069 16.78 3.11 -12.75
CA ILE A 1069 18.20 3.15 -13.08
C ILE A 1069 18.86 2.02 -12.29
N PRO A 1070 19.14 0.85 -12.89
CA PRO A 1070 19.63 -0.30 -12.13
C PRO A 1070 20.93 -0.04 -11.38
N HIS A 1071 21.09 -0.67 -10.22
CA HIS A 1071 22.19 -0.49 -9.27
C HIS A 1071 22.69 -1.83 -8.72
N ALA A 1072 23.73 -1.82 -7.87
CA ALA A 1072 24.36 -3.07 -7.40
C ALA A 1072 23.41 -3.91 -6.54
N GLU A 1073 22.47 -3.24 -5.87
CA GLU A 1073 21.43 -3.79 -5.02
C GLU A 1073 20.29 -4.46 -5.82
N ASP A 1074 20.24 -4.32 -7.15
CA ASP A 1074 19.39 -5.12 -8.04
C ASP A 1074 19.96 -6.52 -8.32
N ILE A 1075 21.10 -6.89 -7.74
CA ILE A 1075 21.77 -8.17 -7.97
C ILE A 1075 21.58 -9.11 -6.75
N PRO A 1076 21.12 -10.37 -6.94
CA PRO A 1076 20.63 -11.00 -8.18
C PRO A 1076 19.36 -10.37 -8.75
N ASN A 1077 18.46 -9.87 -7.90
CA ASN A 1077 17.15 -9.36 -8.32
C ASN A 1077 16.82 -7.99 -7.73
N THR A 1078 16.08 -7.20 -8.51
CA THR A 1078 15.37 -6.00 -8.06
C THR A 1078 14.41 -6.36 -6.94
N VAL A 1079 14.30 -5.48 -5.93
CA VAL A 1079 13.46 -5.70 -4.75
C VAL A 1079 12.08 -5.08 -4.90
N THR A 1080 11.06 -5.68 -4.27
CA THR A 1080 9.68 -5.15 -4.27
C THR A 1080 9.47 -3.92 -3.37
N VAL A 1081 10.39 -3.67 -2.44
CA VAL A 1081 10.38 -2.52 -1.51
C VAL A 1081 10.68 -1.22 -2.29
N GLY A 1082 9.79 -0.24 -2.18
CA GLY A 1082 9.87 1.03 -2.93
C GLY A 1082 9.32 0.97 -4.36
N ASN A 1083 9.39 -0.20 -5.01
CA ASN A 1083 8.95 -0.42 -6.40
C ASN A 1083 7.47 -0.84 -6.54
N GLY A 1084 6.63 -0.51 -5.57
CA GLY A 1084 5.18 -0.75 -5.60
C GLY A 1084 4.43 0.49 -6.10
N VAL A 1085 3.73 0.38 -7.24
CA VAL A 1085 2.94 1.47 -7.85
C VAL A 1085 1.52 0.98 -8.16
N GLY A 1086 0.57 1.90 -8.36
CA GLY A 1086 -0.83 1.54 -8.61
C GLY A 1086 -1.81 2.68 -8.28
N PHE A 1087 -2.97 2.35 -7.73
CA PHE A 1087 -4.00 3.33 -7.33
C PHE A 1087 -4.99 2.77 -6.30
N PHE A 1088 -5.66 3.68 -5.58
CA PHE A 1088 -6.83 3.38 -4.76
C PHE A 1088 -8.12 3.84 -5.44
N LEU A 1089 -9.19 3.06 -5.26
CA LEU A 1089 -10.59 3.44 -5.45
C LEU A 1089 -11.22 3.60 -4.08
N ARG A 1090 -11.65 4.81 -3.72
CA ARG A 1090 -12.08 5.14 -2.34
C ARG A 1090 -13.50 5.70 -2.31
N PRO A 1091 -14.40 5.23 -1.45
CA PRO A 1091 -15.73 5.83 -1.31
C PRO A 1091 -15.59 7.29 -0.85
N TYR A 1092 -16.28 8.20 -1.53
CA TYR A 1092 -16.31 9.63 -1.25
C TYR A 1092 -17.77 10.10 -1.30
N ASN A 1093 -18.36 10.30 -0.12
CA ASN A 1093 -19.82 10.50 0.06
C ASN A 1093 -20.70 9.37 -0.50
N PHE A 1094 -20.15 8.21 -0.87
CA PHE A 1094 -20.92 7.05 -1.35
C PHE A 1094 -21.82 6.44 -0.26
N PHE A 1095 -21.36 6.49 0.99
CA PHE A 1095 -22.10 6.06 2.17
C PHE A 1095 -22.52 7.28 3.01
N ASP A 1096 -23.43 7.05 3.96
CA ASP A 1096 -23.85 8.08 4.94
C ASP A 1096 -22.83 8.27 6.08
N GLU A 1097 -22.07 7.22 6.39
CA GLU A 1097 -21.01 7.17 7.41
C GLU A 1097 -19.99 6.07 7.03
N ASP A 1098 -18.84 5.98 7.71
CA ASP A 1098 -17.83 4.94 7.46
C ASP A 1098 -18.42 3.53 7.70
N PRO A 1099 -18.48 2.64 6.69
CA PRO A 1099 -18.99 1.27 6.87
C PRO A 1099 -18.25 0.48 7.95
N SER A 1100 -16.97 0.79 8.19
CA SER A 1100 -16.16 0.10 9.20
C SER A 1100 -16.64 0.37 10.64
N PHE A 1101 -17.51 1.35 10.87
CA PHE A 1101 -18.23 1.51 12.15
C PHE A 1101 -18.99 0.23 12.53
N TYR A 1102 -19.60 -0.45 11.57
CA TYR A 1102 -20.36 -1.69 11.76
C TYR A 1102 -19.48 -2.95 11.79
N SER A 1103 -18.15 -2.82 11.83
CA SER A 1103 -17.25 -3.98 11.88
C SER A 1103 -17.42 -4.79 13.17
N ALA A 1104 -17.50 -6.11 13.00
CA ALA A 1104 -17.51 -7.09 14.09
C ALA A 1104 -16.12 -7.29 14.74
N ASP A 1105 -15.06 -6.73 14.15
CA ASP A 1105 -13.68 -6.73 14.67
C ASP A 1105 -13.36 -5.46 15.49
N SER A 1106 -14.31 -4.53 15.64
CA SER A 1106 -14.07 -3.25 16.32
C SER A 1106 -14.04 -3.39 17.85
N VAL A 1107 -13.14 -2.63 18.49
CA VAL A 1107 -12.91 -2.61 19.93
C VAL A 1107 -13.30 -1.25 20.48
N TYR A 1108 -14.10 -1.22 21.54
CA TYR A 1108 -14.52 0.00 22.22
C TYR A 1108 -14.68 -0.20 23.73
N PHE A 1109 -14.12 0.70 24.54
CA PHE A 1109 -14.33 0.76 25.99
C PHE A 1109 -14.17 2.19 26.53
N ARG A 1110 -14.80 2.45 27.67
CA ARG A 1110 -14.67 3.71 28.44
C ARG A 1110 -13.86 3.48 29.72
N GLU A 1111 -13.43 4.56 30.36
CA GLU A 1111 -12.77 4.54 31.69
C GLU A 1111 -13.60 3.82 32.77
N ASP A 1112 -14.93 3.90 32.74
CA ASP A 1112 -15.82 3.21 33.69
C ASP A 1112 -16.03 1.71 33.40
N GLN A 1113 -15.18 1.11 32.56
CA GLN A 1113 -15.28 -0.29 32.12
C GLN A 1113 -13.92 -1.00 32.17
N ASP A 1114 -13.93 -2.27 32.59
CA ASP A 1114 -12.71 -3.10 32.55
C ASP A 1114 -12.39 -3.55 31.12
N ALA A 1115 -11.32 -3.00 30.54
CA ALA A 1115 -10.82 -3.37 29.21
C ALA A 1115 -10.18 -4.79 29.17
N GLY A 1116 -9.97 -5.41 30.33
CA GLY A 1116 -9.55 -6.81 30.48
C GLY A 1116 -10.71 -7.81 30.51
N ASP A 1117 -11.97 -7.36 30.56
CA ASP A 1117 -13.13 -8.25 30.48
C ASP A 1117 -13.42 -8.63 29.02
N CYS A 1118 -13.44 -9.93 28.73
CA CYS A 1118 -13.84 -10.51 27.44
C CYS A 1118 -15.29 -10.13 27.04
N GLY A 1119 -16.17 -9.83 28.00
CA GLY A 1119 -17.52 -9.31 27.74
C GLY A 1119 -17.57 -7.85 27.25
N ILE A 1120 -16.46 -7.09 27.41
CA ILE A 1120 -16.29 -5.71 26.96
C ILE A 1120 -15.36 -5.62 25.75
N ASN A 1121 -14.24 -6.35 25.80
CA ASN A 1121 -13.15 -6.31 24.83
C ASN A 1121 -12.88 -7.71 24.25
N PRO A 1122 -13.23 -7.97 22.96
CA PRO A 1122 -12.97 -9.26 22.31
C PRO A 1122 -11.49 -9.69 22.33
N LEU A 1123 -10.54 -8.76 22.44
CA LEU A 1123 -9.11 -9.08 22.46
C LEU A 1123 -8.68 -9.77 23.77
N ALA A 1124 -9.35 -9.50 24.90
CA ALA A 1124 -9.09 -10.21 26.15
C ALA A 1124 -9.40 -11.71 26.03
N CYS A 1125 -10.40 -12.07 25.22
CA CYS A 1125 -10.77 -13.45 24.91
C CYS A 1125 -9.67 -14.23 24.16
N LEU A 1126 -8.78 -13.56 23.42
CA LEU A 1126 -7.77 -14.22 22.57
C LEU A 1126 -6.81 -15.11 23.37
N SER A 1127 -6.52 -14.73 24.62
CA SER A 1127 -5.70 -15.52 25.55
C SER A 1127 -6.24 -16.94 25.81
N GLN A 1128 -7.55 -17.13 25.63
CA GLN A 1128 -8.27 -18.40 25.82
C GLN A 1128 -8.65 -19.03 24.48
N ALA A 1129 -9.01 -18.21 23.48
CA ALA A 1129 -9.54 -18.67 22.19
C ALA A 1129 -8.46 -18.99 21.14
N ALA A 1130 -7.28 -18.38 21.19
CA ALA A 1130 -6.19 -18.55 20.21
C ALA A 1130 -5.05 -19.45 20.72
N ALA A 1131 -5.33 -20.36 21.65
CA ALA A 1131 -4.34 -21.17 22.37
C ALA A 1131 -3.60 -22.21 21.50
N CYS A 1132 -4.05 -22.47 20.27
CA CYS A 1132 -3.40 -23.39 19.33
C CYS A 1132 -3.33 -22.76 17.93
N ALA A 1133 -2.14 -22.75 17.33
CA ALA A 1133 -1.99 -22.58 15.89
C ALA A 1133 -2.39 -23.89 15.16
N PRO A 1134 -2.92 -23.84 13.93
CA PRO A 1134 -3.28 -25.03 13.17
C PRO A 1134 -2.04 -25.80 12.71
N ASP A 1135 -2.17 -27.12 12.56
CA ASP A 1135 -1.20 -27.93 11.83
C ASP A 1135 -1.06 -27.38 10.40
N LEU A 1136 0.18 -27.10 9.99
CA LEU A 1136 0.46 -26.54 8.68
C LEU A 1136 0.40 -27.63 7.61
N PRO A 1137 -0.23 -27.40 6.45
CA PRO A 1137 -0.18 -28.36 5.35
C PRO A 1137 1.27 -28.58 4.91
N ALA A 1138 1.61 -29.79 4.48
CA ALA A 1138 2.93 -30.07 3.93
C ALA A 1138 3.23 -29.16 2.72
N PHE A 1139 4.47 -28.71 2.59
CA PHE A 1139 4.85 -27.81 1.49
C PHE A 1139 4.68 -28.49 0.13
N SER A 1140 4.00 -27.79 -0.77
CA SER A 1140 3.83 -28.13 -2.18
C SER A 1140 4.26 -26.93 -3.04
N HIS A 1141 4.59 -27.22 -4.30
CA HIS A 1141 4.89 -26.22 -5.32
C HIS A 1141 4.30 -26.73 -6.64
N GLY A 1142 3.52 -25.89 -7.35
CA GLY A 1142 2.83 -26.25 -8.58
C GLY A 1142 3.70 -26.83 -9.70
N GLY A 1143 5.02 -26.60 -9.65
CA GLY A 1143 6.02 -27.30 -10.44
C GLY A 1143 6.78 -26.40 -11.40
N PHE A 1144 7.40 -27.03 -12.40
CA PHE A 1144 7.95 -26.39 -13.59
C PHE A 1144 7.26 -27.03 -14.79
N SER A 1145 7.43 -26.45 -15.98
CA SER A 1145 6.63 -26.67 -17.20
C SER A 1145 6.88 -28.01 -17.92
N TYR A 1146 7.28 -29.04 -17.15
CA TYR A 1146 7.72 -30.37 -17.58
C TYR A 1146 6.84 -31.52 -17.04
N ASN A 1147 5.73 -31.21 -16.35
CA ASN A 1147 4.76 -32.17 -15.80
C ASN A 1147 3.51 -32.28 -16.68
#